data_AF-A0A6L4YTG8-F1
#
_entry.id   AF-A0A6L4YTG8-F1
#
_cell.length_a   1.000
_cell.length_b   1.000
_cell.length_c   1.000
_cell.angle_alpha   90.00
_cell.angle_beta   90.00
_cell.angle_gamma   90.00
#
_symmetry.space_group_name_H-M   'P 1'
#
loop_
_entity.id
_entity.type
_entity.pdbx_description
1 polymer ?
#
loop_
_entity_poly.entity_id
_entity_poly.type
_entity_poly.pdbx_seq_one_letter_code
_entity_poly.pdbx_strand_id
1 'polypeptide(L)'
;MKKIILLFSVMLFSCIVKADGGWYGDKVRSSSNLTWTVSTSPPVIYAGDWLEGEIWLWYQNDPSLGAQFVYTIDDWTTTQYDLFSRGAVSGNDSRYSNEGSAIGPWEMGTQVKYKIQCWHDWYGDDFFTTEASFTVQAINPPGFCSAIHDLTFPSSRINLEWEKNTEDDGVMIVRKRKSEDWTEPVQGIAYSVSENLGDGVVIYNGNGTTYTNTGLNASTEYDYRFYSNNNNYYSDGVNVSTYTSFANGTGVEGDPYQVGTAADLNIVRYHNSMMETVYFSQTADIDLTGFSTGTGWTPIENFRGVYNGQGHTISNLTINISAGGDVGLFSSINAGKVSDLGLLNVAIQGGDNVGALAGKVSIGTEPTGIMVENCYSTGTVTGYGAGYVGGLVGNLNSEMTRCYSSCDVDNTVVASSHQYLGGLVGANSKKISNCYAMGNVAAPELYYNCLGGLTGIAASANIENCFATGYIDYYGVDLTYAFTGGLAGRMEGMSFNVNSFYDQETSGQTGMIGDGGKTTAEMKTITTFTEAGWDLTSTGVWAMNGSTNDGYPFLRIQGDDPGYYWLGETSTDWTVASNWSEGVVPDELSTVIITNATNDAVATDVDVKSITIEPVGKLTVSGTMTLDGGNSGLTIKSNASGCGSLI
;
A
#
# COMPACT_ATOMS: atom_id res chain seq x y z
N MET A 1 3.29 -23.81 -35.34
CA MET A 1 3.21 -25.21 -35.78
C MET A 1 3.16 -26.06 -34.53
N LYS A 2 2.10 -26.83 -34.32
CA LYS A 2 2.01 -27.73 -33.16
C LYS A 2 3.03 -28.85 -33.32
N LYS A 3 4.06 -28.91 -32.48
CA LYS A 3 4.83 -30.15 -32.28
C LYS A 3 3.98 -31.08 -31.40
N ILE A 4 3.37 -32.09 -32.01
CA ILE A 4 2.82 -33.22 -31.26
C ILE A 4 3.98 -34.18 -31.01
N ILE A 5 4.48 -34.23 -29.78
CA ILE A 5 5.41 -35.29 -29.37
C ILE A 5 4.58 -36.57 -29.22
N LEU A 6 4.60 -37.43 -30.24
CA LEU A 6 4.01 -38.76 -30.19
C LEU A 6 4.93 -39.72 -29.40
N LEU A 7 4.70 -39.83 -28.09
CA LEU A 7 5.31 -40.88 -27.26
C LEU A 7 4.54 -42.19 -27.46
N PHE A 8 5.04 -43.05 -28.34
CA PHE A 8 4.54 -44.42 -28.49
C PHE A 8 4.96 -45.26 -27.28
N SER A 9 3.99 -45.67 -26.45
CA SER A 9 4.21 -46.75 -25.49
C SER A 9 4.19 -48.08 -26.24
N VAL A 10 5.35 -48.63 -26.57
CA VAL A 10 5.46 -49.97 -27.17
C VAL A 10 5.13 -51.00 -26.09
N MET A 11 3.89 -51.53 -26.07
CA MET A 11 3.61 -52.75 -25.34
C MET A 11 4.22 -53.94 -26.09
N LEU A 12 5.20 -54.58 -25.47
CA LEU A 12 5.72 -55.90 -25.88
C LEU A 12 4.63 -56.96 -25.68
N PHE A 13 4.22 -57.63 -26.75
CA PHE A 13 3.47 -58.89 -26.64
C PHE A 13 4.17 -60.02 -27.39
N SER A 14 4.36 -61.12 -26.67
CA SER A 14 4.71 -62.44 -27.20
C SER A 14 3.42 -63.19 -27.53
N CYS A 15 3.27 -63.66 -28.77
CA CYS A 15 2.15 -64.51 -29.16
C CYS A 15 2.53 -66.00 -29.00
N ILE A 16 1.66 -66.79 -28.36
CA ILE A 16 1.68 -68.26 -28.40
C ILE A 16 0.54 -68.69 -29.31
N VAL A 17 0.86 -69.19 -30.51
CA VAL A 17 -0.12 -69.83 -31.40
C VAL A 17 -0.35 -71.26 -30.92
N LYS A 18 -1.59 -71.61 -30.57
CA LYS A 18 -1.99 -72.99 -30.29
C LYS A 18 -2.71 -73.54 -31.52
N ALA A 19 -2.02 -74.39 -32.28
CA ALA A 19 -2.63 -75.14 -33.37
C ALA A 19 -3.21 -76.46 -32.83
N ASP A 20 -4.52 -76.65 -32.95
CA ASP A 20 -5.15 -77.94 -32.71
C ASP A 20 -4.99 -78.83 -33.97
N GLY A 21 -4.25 -79.93 -33.81
CA GLY A 21 -4.33 -81.11 -34.69
C GLY A 21 -3.15 -81.37 -35.63
N GLY A 22 -2.21 -82.21 -35.17
CA GLY A 22 -1.29 -82.97 -36.04
C GLY A 22 0.20 -82.62 -35.88
N TRP A 23 0.95 -83.49 -35.22
CA TRP A 23 2.40 -83.36 -35.02
C TRP A 23 3.19 -83.63 -36.31
N TYR A 24 4.01 -82.68 -36.76
CA TYR A 24 5.38 -82.92 -37.24
C TYR A 24 6.21 -81.68 -36.90
N GLY A 25 7.29 -81.86 -36.14
CA GLY A 25 8.07 -80.78 -35.56
C GLY A 25 8.99 -80.09 -36.56
N ASP A 26 9.14 -78.78 -36.38
CA ASP A 26 10.46 -78.20 -36.14
C ASP A 26 10.35 -76.92 -35.31
N LYS A 27 11.22 -76.83 -34.29
CA LYS A 27 11.31 -75.69 -33.36
C LYS A 27 12.03 -74.53 -34.05
N VAL A 28 11.36 -73.42 -34.32
CA VAL A 28 12.07 -72.14 -34.46
C VAL A 28 12.25 -71.52 -33.08
N ARG A 29 13.39 -71.82 -32.43
CA ARG A 29 13.96 -70.93 -31.42
C ARG A 29 14.60 -69.76 -32.17
N SER A 30 14.11 -68.54 -31.99
CA SER A 30 14.95 -67.36 -32.24
C SER A 30 15.35 -66.79 -30.88
N SER A 31 16.65 -66.85 -30.64
CA SER A 31 17.38 -66.34 -29.49
C SER A 31 18.09 -65.07 -29.91
N SER A 32 17.52 -63.91 -29.61
CA SER A 32 18.27 -62.65 -29.60
C SER A 32 17.46 -61.57 -28.90
N ASN A 33 17.99 -61.11 -27.78
CA ASN A 33 17.57 -59.87 -27.12
C ASN A 33 17.79 -58.70 -28.11
N LEU A 34 16.72 -58.03 -28.53
CA LEU A 34 16.80 -56.74 -29.22
C LEU A 34 16.83 -55.62 -28.16
N THR A 35 18.03 -55.16 -27.83
CA THR A 35 18.27 -53.96 -27.03
C THR A 35 18.21 -52.74 -27.96
N TRP A 36 17.37 -51.75 -27.65
CA TRP A 36 17.37 -50.44 -28.33
C TRP A 36 18.07 -49.41 -27.46
N THR A 37 19.05 -48.68 -28.02
CA THR A 37 19.78 -47.61 -27.36
C THR A 37 19.32 -46.26 -27.90
N VAL A 38 18.91 -45.32 -27.04
CA VAL A 38 18.54 -43.95 -27.42
C VAL A 38 19.83 -43.12 -27.56
N SER A 39 20.07 -42.56 -28.75
CA SER A 39 21.19 -41.65 -29.00
C SER A 39 20.77 -40.20 -28.80
N THR A 40 21.54 -39.48 -27.99
CA THR A 40 21.37 -38.09 -27.58
C THR A 40 22.17 -37.14 -28.49
N SER A 41 21.57 -36.56 -29.53
CA SER A 41 21.94 -35.24 -30.13
C SER A 41 21.13 -34.96 -31.40
N PRO A 42 20.67 -33.71 -31.64
CA PRO A 42 19.92 -33.37 -32.85
C PRO A 42 20.85 -32.93 -34.00
N PRO A 43 20.59 -33.30 -35.27
CA PRO A 43 21.12 -32.56 -36.40
C PRO A 43 20.14 -31.47 -36.87
N VAL A 44 20.68 -30.30 -37.23
CA VAL A 44 20.00 -29.16 -37.86
C VAL A 44 20.06 -29.34 -39.38
N ILE A 45 18.94 -29.16 -40.12
CA ILE A 45 18.91 -29.04 -41.59
C ILE A 45 17.90 -27.96 -42.02
N TYR A 46 18.29 -27.14 -43.00
CA TYR A 46 17.51 -26.06 -43.63
C TYR A 46 16.67 -26.53 -44.82
N ALA A 47 15.60 -25.77 -45.11
CA ALA A 47 14.56 -26.01 -46.11
C ALA A 47 15.04 -26.23 -47.56
N GLY A 48 14.29 -27.06 -48.29
CA GLY A 48 14.31 -27.18 -49.74
C GLY A 48 12.95 -27.64 -50.28
N ASP A 49 12.34 -26.78 -51.10
CA ASP A 49 11.05 -26.83 -51.79
C ASP A 49 10.44 -28.22 -52.07
N TRP A 50 9.30 -28.57 -51.46
CA TRP A 50 8.34 -29.54 -52.04
C TRP A 50 6.87 -29.20 -51.71
N LEU A 51 6.04 -29.41 -52.74
CA LEU A 51 4.60 -29.10 -52.86
C LEU A 51 3.68 -29.98 -52.00
N GLU A 52 2.48 -29.44 -51.76
CA GLU A 52 1.35 -29.93 -50.96
C GLU A 52 1.02 -31.43 -51.03
N GLY A 53 0.63 -31.96 -49.86
CA GLY A 53 -0.54 -32.83 -49.71
C GLY A 53 -0.40 -34.27 -50.17
N GLU A 54 0.04 -35.16 -49.27
CA GLU A 54 -0.43 -36.53 -49.04
C GLU A 54 0.62 -37.32 -48.23
N ILE A 55 0.18 -38.05 -47.19
CA ILE A 55 1.02 -39.08 -46.55
C ILE A 55 0.86 -40.37 -47.34
N TRP A 56 1.89 -40.74 -48.11
CA TRP A 56 1.95 -42.04 -48.79
C TRP A 56 2.74 -43.04 -47.94
N LEU A 57 2.08 -44.11 -47.49
CA LEU A 57 2.74 -45.28 -46.92
C LEU A 57 2.99 -46.29 -48.04
N TRP A 58 4.26 -46.56 -48.34
CA TRP A 58 4.67 -47.66 -49.24
C TRP A 58 5.39 -48.74 -48.44
N TYR A 59 5.05 -49.99 -48.72
CA TYR A 59 5.75 -51.16 -48.19
C TYR A 59 6.34 -51.97 -49.34
N GLN A 60 7.64 -52.26 -49.27
CA GLN A 60 8.28 -53.30 -50.07
C GLN A 60 8.96 -54.28 -49.12
N ASN A 61 8.55 -55.54 -49.19
CA ASN A 61 9.02 -56.61 -48.31
C ASN A 61 10.43 -57.06 -48.74
N ASP A 62 11.47 -56.70 -47.98
CA ASP A 62 12.77 -57.37 -48.03
C ASP A 62 13.03 -58.06 -46.68
N PRO A 63 13.02 -59.41 -46.60
CA PRO A 63 13.14 -60.15 -45.35
C PRO A 63 14.51 -60.07 -44.67
N SER A 64 15.49 -59.33 -45.23
CA SER A 64 16.87 -59.34 -44.75
C SER A 64 17.31 -58.12 -43.92
N LEU A 65 16.44 -57.13 -43.71
CA LEU A 65 16.78 -55.92 -42.96
C LEU A 65 15.75 -55.65 -41.86
N GLY A 66 16.19 -55.73 -40.60
CA GLY A 66 15.37 -55.35 -39.45
C GLY A 66 14.90 -53.90 -39.57
N ALA A 67 13.59 -53.71 -39.74
CA ALA A 67 13.00 -52.40 -39.94
C ALA A 67 13.08 -51.55 -38.66
N GLN A 68 13.63 -50.34 -38.78
CA GLN A 68 13.50 -49.26 -37.81
C GLN A 68 12.35 -48.36 -38.23
N PHE A 69 11.49 -47.94 -37.30
CA PHE A 69 10.45 -46.93 -37.53
C PHE A 69 10.92 -45.59 -36.96
N VAL A 70 11.01 -44.56 -37.79
CA VAL A 70 11.13 -43.16 -37.38
C VAL A 70 10.14 -42.37 -38.22
N TYR A 71 9.25 -41.60 -37.57
CA TYR A 71 8.32 -40.69 -38.24
C TYR A 71 8.65 -39.25 -37.86
N THR A 72 8.68 -38.36 -38.84
CA THR A 72 8.79 -36.90 -38.68
C THR A 72 7.66 -36.27 -39.48
N ILE A 73 6.85 -35.42 -38.85
CA ILE A 73 5.78 -34.66 -39.52
C ILE A 73 6.23 -33.21 -39.52
N ASP A 74 6.53 -32.67 -40.70
CA ASP A 74 6.82 -31.26 -40.91
C ASP A 74 5.65 -30.54 -41.60
N ASP A 75 5.46 -29.28 -41.18
CA ASP A 75 4.57 -28.23 -41.67
C ASP A 75 3.04 -28.36 -41.50
N TRP A 76 2.48 -27.44 -40.70
CA TRP A 76 1.04 -27.22 -40.53
C TRP A 76 0.74 -25.75 -40.76
N THR A 77 0.42 -25.39 -42.01
CA THR A 77 -0.27 -24.13 -42.33
C THR A 77 -1.68 -24.41 -42.83
N THR A 78 -2.63 -23.65 -42.28
CA THR A 78 -4.05 -23.51 -42.64
C THR A 78 -5.07 -24.55 -42.14
N THR A 79 -6.27 -24.01 -41.98
CA THR A 79 -7.47 -24.42 -41.25
C THR A 79 -8.23 -25.59 -41.88
N GLN A 80 -8.86 -26.40 -41.01
CA GLN A 80 -9.72 -27.58 -41.28
C GLN A 80 -8.99 -28.86 -41.73
N TYR A 81 -9.01 -29.89 -40.86
CA TYR A 81 -8.53 -31.24 -41.18
C TYR A 81 -9.71 -32.18 -41.41
N ASP A 82 -10.01 -32.46 -42.68
CA ASP A 82 -10.72 -33.67 -43.08
C ASP A 82 -9.69 -34.68 -43.60
N LEU A 83 -9.58 -35.82 -42.93
CA LEU A 83 -8.73 -36.94 -43.34
C LEU A 83 -9.51 -37.80 -44.36
N PHE A 84 -9.61 -37.34 -45.60
CA PHE A 84 -10.12 -38.15 -46.72
C PHE A 84 -8.98 -38.56 -47.63
N SER A 85 -8.67 -39.86 -47.72
CA SER A 85 -8.07 -40.42 -48.92
C SER A 85 -9.15 -41.09 -49.75
N ARG A 86 -9.34 -40.59 -50.98
CA ARG A 86 -10.20 -41.19 -52.01
C ARG A 86 -9.26 -41.86 -53.02
N GLY A 87 -9.35 -43.18 -53.14
CA GLY A 87 -8.34 -43.98 -53.84
C GLY A 87 -8.26 -43.79 -55.36
N ALA A 88 -7.10 -44.16 -55.91
CA ALA A 88 -6.94 -44.61 -57.28
C ALA A 88 -6.46 -46.07 -57.28
N VAL A 89 -7.27 -46.93 -57.88
CA VAL A 89 -7.09 -48.39 -57.93
C VAL A 89 -6.23 -48.77 -59.14
N SER A 90 -5.21 -49.60 -58.93
CA SER A 90 -4.89 -50.66 -59.89
C SER A 90 -4.31 -51.89 -59.18
N GLY A 91 -5.16 -52.89 -58.95
CA GLY A 91 -4.75 -54.28 -58.68
C GLY A 91 -4.81 -54.72 -57.21
N ASN A 92 -5.80 -55.57 -56.94
CA ASN A 92 -6.12 -56.31 -55.71
C ASN A 92 -6.54 -55.51 -54.46
N ASP A 93 -7.79 -55.74 -54.09
CA ASP A 93 -8.56 -55.15 -52.99
C ASP A 93 -7.76 -55.06 -51.68
N SER A 94 -7.68 -53.84 -51.15
CA SER A 94 -7.51 -53.58 -49.71
C SER A 94 -8.38 -52.36 -49.42
N ARG A 95 -9.48 -52.56 -48.68
CA ARG A 95 -10.37 -51.47 -48.27
C ARG A 95 -10.00 -51.02 -46.87
N TYR A 96 -9.55 -49.78 -46.74
CA TYR A 96 -9.42 -49.12 -45.45
C TYR A 96 -10.68 -48.28 -45.22
N SER A 97 -11.51 -48.64 -44.23
CA SER A 97 -12.61 -47.80 -43.76
C SER A 97 -12.23 -47.17 -42.44
N ASN A 98 -12.05 -45.84 -42.43
CA ASN A 98 -12.02 -45.07 -41.20
C ASN A 98 -13.45 -44.65 -40.86
N GLU A 99 -14.01 -45.17 -39.77
CA GLU A 99 -15.17 -44.54 -39.12
C GLU A 99 -14.67 -43.45 -38.17
N GLY A 100 -14.37 -42.29 -38.73
CA GLY A 100 -14.05 -41.07 -37.97
C GLY A 100 -15.07 -40.00 -38.29
N SER A 101 -15.97 -39.71 -37.36
CA SER A 101 -16.77 -38.48 -37.39
C SER A 101 -15.84 -37.27 -37.27
N ALA A 102 -16.02 -36.23 -38.07
CA ALA A 102 -15.32 -34.96 -37.92
C ALA A 102 -15.60 -34.39 -36.51
N ILE A 103 -14.56 -34.29 -35.67
CA ILE A 103 -14.64 -33.72 -34.33
C ILE A 103 -13.86 -32.41 -34.34
N GLY A 104 -14.44 -31.35 -33.76
CA GLY A 104 -13.85 -30.01 -33.67
C GLY A 104 -12.52 -29.95 -32.91
N PRO A 105 -11.97 -28.75 -32.66
CA PRO A 105 -10.67 -28.59 -32.00
C PRO A 105 -10.62 -29.32 -30.65
N TRP A 106 -9.62 -30.18 -30.47
CA TRP A 106 -9.45 -31.03 -29.29
C TRP A 106 -9.23 -30.22 -28.00
N GLU A 107 -9.96 -30.54 -26.94
CA GLU A 107 -9.78 -29.95 -25.60
C GLU A 107 -8.48 -30.46 -24.93
N MET A 108 -7.81 -29.62 -24.15
CA MET A 108 -6.59 -30.00 -23.40
C MET A 108 -6.85 -31.19 -22.48
N GLY A 109 -5.89 -32.12 -22.40
CA GLY A 109 -6.04 -33.34 -21.60
C GLY A 109 -6.92 -34.42 -22.25
N THR A 110 -7.51 -34.16 -23.43
CA THR A 110 -8.24 -35.18 -24.18
C THR A 110 -7.26 -36.25 -24.65
N GLN A 111 -7.48 -37.48 -24.18
CA GLN A 111 -6.84 -38.65 -24.75
C GLN A 111 -7.58 -38.99 -26.06
N VAL A 112 -6.96 -38.65 -27.18
CA VAL A 112 -7.50 -38.98 -28.50
C VAL A 112 -7.13 -40.41 -28.82
N LYS A 113 -8.13 -41.29 -28.83
CA LYS A 113 -7.98 -42.69 -29.22
C LYS A 113 -8.41 -42.85 -30.67
N TYR A 114 -7.58 -43.48 -31.48
CA TYR A 114 -7.95 -43.89 -32.83
C TYR A 114 -7.64 -45.37 -33.03
N LYS A 115 -8.48 -46.03 -33.83
CA LYS A 115 -8.31 -47.43 -34.20
C LYS A 115 -7.67 -47.47 -35.59
N ILE A 116 -6.53 -48.13 -35.69
CA ILE A 116 -5.99 -48.54 -36.99
C ILE A 116 -6.50 -49.94 -37.25
N GLN A 117 -7.27 -50.10 -38.33
CA GLN A 117 -7.69 -51.41 -38.84
C GLN A 117 -6.89 -51.74 -40.10
N CYS A 118 -6.14 -52.83 -40.05
CA CYS A 118 -5.43 -53.38 -41.19
C CYS A 118 -6.18 -54.63 -41.67
N TRP A 119 -6.49 -54.72 -42.96
CA TRP A 119 -7.04 -55.93 -43.58
C TRP A 119 -5.93 -56.75 -44.22
N HIS A 120 -5.99 -58.07 -44.05
CA HIS A 120 -5.16 -59.02 -44.79
C HIS A 120 -6.09 -59.95 -45.57
N ASP A 121 -6.19 -59.76 -46.88
CA ASP A 121 -7.02 -60.58 -47.75
C ASP A 121 -6.28 -61.86 -48.17
N TRP A 122 -6.09 -62.79 -47.23
CA TRP A 122 -6.05 -64.22 -47.58
C TRP A 122 -6.30 -65.10 -46.35
N TYR A 123 -7.42 -65.83 -46.43
CA TYR A 123 -7.98 -66.74 -45.42
C TYR A 123 -8.52 -66.02 -44.18
N GLY A 124 -9.85 -66.04 -44.06
CA GLY A 124 -10.62 -65.25 -43.13
C GLY A 124 -10.22 -65.37 -41.66
N ASP A 125 -10.56 -64.30 -40.96
CA ASP A 125 -10.75 -64.17 -39.51
C ASP A 125 -9.55 -63.85 -38.61
N ASP A 126 -8.53 -63.12 -39.08
CA ASP A 126 -7.59 -62.44 -38.16
C ASP A 126 -7.68 -60.91 -38.28
N PHE A 127 -8.43 -60.30 -37.35
CA PHE A 127 -8.52 -58.86 -37.16
C PHE A 127 -7.35 -58.38 -36.29
N PHE A 128 -6.47 -57.55 -36.85
CA PHE A 128 -5.54 -56.76 -36.03
C PHE A 128 -6.11 -55.36 -35.87
N THR A 129 -6.81 -55.14 -34.75
CA THR A 129 -7.14 -53.80 -34.27
C THR A 129 -6.05 -53.34 -33.29
N THR A 130 -5.32 -52.29 -33.64
CA THR A 130 -4.45 -51.59 -32.69
C THR A 130 -5.12 -50.28 -32.30
N GLU A 131 -5.30 -50.09 -31.00
CA GLU A 131 -5.68 -48.79 -30.45
C GLU A 131 -4.40 -47.99 -30.18
N ALA A 132 -4.28 -46.85 -30.85
CA ALA A 132 -3.26 -45.86 -30.55
C ALA A 132 -3.94 -44.68 -29.87
N SER A 133 -3.28 -44.14 -28.85
CA SER A 133 -3.76 -42.94 -28.16
C SER A 133 -2.63 -41.93 -28.04
N PHE A 134 -2.95 -40.66 -28.25
CA PHE A 134 -2.08 -39.56 -27.86
C PHE A 134 -2.85 -38.62 -26.94
N THR A 135 -2.12 -37.92 -26.08
CA THR A 135 -2.68 -36.90 -25.21
C THR A 135 -2.32 -35.55 -25.78
N VAL A 136 -3.32 -34.68 -25.92
CA VAL A 136 -3.08 -33.26 -26.23
C VAL A 136 -2.47 -32.63 -24.99
N GLN A 137 -1.15 -32.45 -24.99
CA GLN A 137 -0.43 -31.79 -23.89
C GLN A 137 -0.63 -30.29 -23.93
N ALA A 138 -0.72 -29.67 -22.75
CA ALA A 138 -0.75 -28.23 -22.60
C ALA A 138 0.57 -27.63 -23.10
N ILE A 139 0.52 -26.44 -23.68
CA ILE A 139 1.73 -25.69 -24.05
C ILE A 139 2.41 -25.30 -22.75
N ASN A 140 3.70 -25.64 -22.63
CA ASN A 140 4.47 -25.25 -21.46
C ASN A 140 4.59 -23.73 -21.41
N PRO A 141 4.36 -23.09 -20.25
CA PRO A 141 4.57 -21.67 -20.09
C PRO A 141 6.02 -21.28 -20.35
N PRO A 142 6.31 -19.99 -20.59
CA PRO A 142 7.67 -19.49 -20.60
C PRO A 142 8.38 -19.82 -19.29
N GLY A 143 9.70 -19.91 -19.33
CA GLY A 143 10.55 -20.16 -18.16
C GLY A 143 10.63 -18.92 -17.26
N PHE A 144 11.86 -18.56 -16.85
CA PHE A 144 12.09 -17.33 -16.11
C PHE A 144 11.40 -16.14 -16.81
N CYS A 145 10.70 -15.30 -16.05
CA CYS A 145 10.08 -14.06 -16.52
C CYS A 145 10.40 -12.95 -15.53
N SER A 146 10.70 -11.75 -16.01
CA SER A 146 10.99 -10.59 -15.15
C SER A 146 10.48 -9.29 -15.75
N ALA A 147 10.26 -8.32 -14.86
CA ALA A 147 9.92 -6.94 -15.19
C ALA A 147 10.73 -6.00 -14.29
N ILE A 148 11.66 -5.27 -14.87
CA ILE A 148 12.63 -4.43 -14.15
C ILE A 148 12.49 -2.98 -14.65
N HIS A 149 12.64 -2.02 -13.74
CA HIS A 149 12.62 -0.61 -14.11
C HIS A 149 13.74 -0.27 -15.10
N ASP A 150 13.43 0.59 -16.06
CA ASP A 150 14.46 1.16 -16.91
C ASP A 150 15.29 2.18 -16.12
N LEU A 151 16.61 2.07 -16.16
CA LEU A 151 17.50 2.97 -15.41
C LEU A 151 17.54 4.39 -15.98
N THR A 152 17.14 4.58 -17.24
CA THR A 152 17.17 5.89 -17.91
C THR A 152 15.81 6.58 -17.85
N PHE A 153 14.72 5.81 -17.93
CA PHE A 153 13.35 6.32 -17.92
C PHE A 153 12.45 5.53 -16.96
N PRO A 154 12.78 5.46 -15.65
CA PRO A 154 12.09 4.60 -14.69
C PRO A 154 10.62 4.98 -14.46
N SER A 155 10.24 6.22 -14.80
CA SER A 155 8.88 6.74 -14.67
C SER A 155 7.96 6.39 -15.85
N SER A 156 8.50 5.86 -16.95
CA SER A 156 7.70 5.61 -18.17
C SER A 156 8.08 4.36 -18.95
N ARG A 157 9.07 3.59 -18.47
CA ARG A 157 9.55 2.37 -19.12
C ARG A 157 9.82 1.24 -18.15
N ILE A 158 9.48 0.04 -18.60
CA ILE A 158 9.75 -1.22 -17.92
C ILE A 158 10.40 -2.17 -18.94
N ASN A 159 11.53 -2.75 -18.56
CA ASN A 159 12.23 -3.76 -19.33
C ASN A 159 11.75 -5.15 -18.91
N LEU A 160 11.29 -5.92 -19.89
CA LEU A 160 10.81 -7.28 -19.73
C LEU A 160 11.82 -8.25 -20.32
N GLU A 161 12.09 -9.33 -19.62
CA GLU A 161 12.96 -10.42 -20.07
C GLU A 161 12.33 -11.76 -19.70
N TRP A 162 12.45 -12.73 -20.61
CA TRP A 162 11.95 -14.08 -20.39
C TRP A 162 12.80 -15.15 -21.07
N GLU A 163 12.74 -16.36 -20.51
CA GLU A 163 13.19 -17.58 -21.17
C GLU A 163 12.00 -18.23 -21.86
N LYS A 164 12.20 -18.68 -23.10
CA LYS A 164 11.18 -19.47 -23.78
C LYS A 164 11.06 -20.87 -23.17
N ASN A 165 9.94 -21.52 -23.44
CA ASN A 165 9.77 -22.92 -23.10
C ASN A 165 10.74 -23.82 -23.89
N THR A 166 10.79 -25.09 -23.53
CA THR A 166 11.67 -26.09 -24.16
C THR A 166 11.38 -26.32 -25.64
N GLU A 167 10.19 -25.94 -26.09
CA GLU A 167 9.71 -26.06 -27.46
C GLU A 167 10.08 -24.85 -28.34
N ASP A 168 10.69 -23.80 -27.77
CA ASP A 168 11.05 -22.53 -28.42
C ASP A 168 9.84 -21.79 -29.03
N ASP A 169 8.67 -21.94 -28.40
CA ASP A 169 7.44 -21.26 -28.82
C ASP A 169 7.59 -19.73 -28.74
N GLY A 170 6.78 -19.02 -29.52
CA GLY A 170 6.67 -17.56 -29.41
C GLY A 170 6.10 -17.17 -28.04
N VAL A 171 6.16 -15.89 -27.69
CA VAL A 171 5.58 -15.37 -26.44
C VAL A 171 4.65 -14.21 -26.74
N MET A 172 3.48 -14.24 -26.10
CA MET A 172 2.56 -13.12 -26.00
C MET A 172 2.59 -12.56 -24.58
N ILE A 173 2.66 -11.24 -24.46
CA ILE A 173 2.66 -10.55 -23.16
C ILE A 173 1.46 -9.63 -23.10
N VAL A 174 0.66 -9.80 -22.06
CA VAL A 174 -0.47 -8.94 -21.73
C VAL A 174 -0.10 -8.10 -20.51
N ARG A 175 -0.32 -6.80 -20.59
CA ARG A 175 -0.12 -5.85 -19.49
C ARG A 175 -1.45 -5.30 -19.03
N LYS A 176 -1.63 -5.16 -17.73
CA LYS A 176 -2.72 -4.39 -17.12
C LYS A 176 -2.20 -3.54 -15.97
N ARG A 177 -2.98 -2.56 -15.50
CA ARG A 177 -2.74 -1.97 -14.19
C ARG A 177 -3.06 -2.99 -13.11
N LYS A 178 -2.39 -2.88 -11.97
CA LYS A 178 -2.60 -3.84 -10.87
C LYS A 178 -4.03 -3.87 -10.35
N SER A 179 -4.71 -2.72 -10.37
CA SER A 179 -6.12 -2.56 -9.96
C SER A 179 -7.15 -3.18 -10.90
N GLU A 180 -6.73 -3.64 -12.08
CA GLU A 180 -7.62 -4.19 -13.11
C GLU A 180 -7.69 -5.72 -13.05
N ASP A 181 -8.69 -6.32 -13.69
CA ASP A 181 -8.90 -7.77 -13.67
C ASP A 181 -8.25 -8.48 -14.87
N TRP A 182 -7.87 -9.74 -14.67
CA TRP A 182 -7.34 -10.57 -15.73
C TRP A 182 -8.44 -11.19 -16.59
N THR A 183 -8.21 -11.26 -17.90
CA THR A 183 -8.99 -12.04 -18.85
C THR A 183 -8.08 -13.01 -19.57
N GLU A 184 -8.46 -14.29 -19.62
CA GLU A 184 -7.67 -15.31 -20.31
C GLU A 184 -7.86 -15.24 -21.84
N PRO A 185 -6.80 -15.47 -22.63
CA PRO A 185 -6.91 -15.51 -24.07
C PRO A 185 -7.73 -16.71 -24.52
N VAL A 186 -8.57 -16.49 -25.52
CA VAL A 186 -9.38 -17.56 -26.12
C VAL A 186 -8.50 -18.39 -27.05
N GLN A 187 -8.44 -19.69 -26.79
CA GLN A 187 -7.63 -20.62 -27.56
C GLN A 187 -8.04 -20.64 -29.04
N GLY A 188 -7.05 -20.51 -29.95
CA GLY A 188 -7.25 -20.47 -31.39
C GLY A 188 -7.56 -19.09 -31.98
N ILE A 189 -7.72 -18.05 -31.14
CA ILE A 189 -7.94 -16.67 -31.57
C ILE A 189 -6.61 -15.92 -31.63
N ALA A 190 -6.33 -15.26 -32.75
CA ALA A 190 -5.14 -14.43 -32.90
C ALA A 190 -5.33 -13.08 -32.21
N TYR A 191 -4.34 -12.66 -31.42
CA TYR A 191 -4.30 -11.34 -30.81
C TYR A 191 -3.13 -10.50 -31.34
N SER A 192 -3.45 -9.28 -31.78
CA SER A 192 -2.46 -8.32 -32.30
C SER A 192 -1.89 -7.44 -31.19
N VAL A 193 -0.69 -6.90 -31.38
CA VAL A 193 -0.13 -5.90 -30.46
C VAL A 193 -1.05 -4.66 -30.44
N SER A 194 -1.28 -4.10 -29.26
CA SER A 194 -2.26 -3.04 -28.94
C SER A 194 -3.72 -3.46 -28.93
N GLU A 195 -4.02 -4.76 -29.10
CA GLU A 195 -5.37 -5.29 -28.90
C GLU A 195 -5.68 -5.45 -27.40
N ASN A 196 -6.94 -5.19 -27.02
CA ASN A 196 -7.42 -5.37 -25.65
C ASN A 196 -7.86 -6.82 -25.41
N LEU A 197 -7.49 -7.36 -24.26
CA LEU A 197 -7.94 -8.64 -23.74
C LEU A 197 -8.59 -8.39 -22.37
N GLY A 198 -9.91 -8.13 -22.39
CA GLY A 198 -10.60 -7.56 -21.22
C GLY A 198 -10.02 -6.19 -20.88
N ASP A 199 -9.59 -6.02 -19.62
CA ASP A 199 -8.89 -4.81 -19.16
C ASP A 199 -7.39 -4.81 -19.54
N GLY A 200 -6.84 -5.95 -19.92
CA GLY A 200 -5.44 -6.07 -20.34
C GLY A 200 -5.20 -5.60 -21.77
N VAL A 201 -3.95 -5.26 -22.08
CA VAL A 201 -3.50 -4.89 -23.43
C VAL A 201 -2.36 -5.81 -23.85
N VAL A 202 -2.44 -6.39 -25.05
CA VAL A 202 -1.35 -7.15 -25.64
C VAL A 202 -0.23 -6.19 -26.04
N ILE A 203 0.89 -6.22 -25.34
CA ILE A 203 2.02 -5.31 -25.59
C ILE A 203 3.13 -5.97 -26.43
N TYR A 204 3.14 -7.30 -26.49
CA TYR A 204 4.13 -8.06 -27.23
C TYR A 204 3.51 -9.36 -27.74
N ASN A 205 3.83 -9.75 -28.97
CA ASN A 205 3.52 -11.06 -29.52
C ASN A 205 4.57 -11.39 -30.59
N GLY A 206 5.51 -12.29 -30.28
CA GLY A 206 6.67 -12.55 -31.15
C GLY A 206 7.62 -13.62 -30.64
N ASN A 207 8.79 -13.75 -31.29
CA ASN A 207 9.77 -14.83 -31.04
C ASN A 207 11.03 -14.39 -30.26
N GLY A 208 11.07 -13.17 -29.74
CA GLY A 208 12.18 -12.66 -28.94
C GLY A 208 12.16 -13.17 -27.51
N THR A 209 13.09 -12.66 -26.70
CA THR A 209 13.24 -12.95 -25.26
C THR A 209 13.31 -11.69 -24.39
N THR A 210 13.23 -10.51 -25.01
CA THR A 210 13.23 -9.22 -24.31
C THR A 210 12.28 -8.23 -24.98
N TYR A 211 11.75 -7.30 -24.19
CA TYR A 211 10.90 -6.22 -24.68
C TYR A 211 10.93 -5.02 -23.72
N THR A 212 11.08 -3.81 -24.25
CA THR A 212 10.93 -2.58 -23.46
C THR A 212 9.54 -2.02 -23.67
N ASN A 213 8.71 -2.10 -22.63
CA ASN A 213 7.40 -1.47 -22.61
C ASN A 213 7.57 0.02 -22.31
N THR A 214 7.00 0.89 -23.15
CA THR A 214 7.21 2.36 -23.10
C THR A 214 5.88 3.11 -23.04
N GLY A 215 5.95 4.41 -22.72
CA GLY A 215 4.76 5.28 -22.68
C GLY A 215 3.86 4.99 -21.49
N LEU A 216 4.44 4.49 -20.40
CA LEU A 216 3.71 4.19 -19.17
C LEU A 216 3.51 5.45 -18.35
N ASN A 217 2.41 5.47 -17.61
CA ASN A 217 2.18 6.48 -16.59
C ASN A 217 3.14 6.25 -15.42
N ALA A 218 3.73 7.33 -14.91
CA ALA A 218 4.51 7.35 -13.68
C ALA A 218 3.67 6.90 -12.47
N SER A 219 4.35 6.52 -11.39
CA SER A 219 3.71 6.16 -10.11
C SER A 219 2.60 5.11 -10.21
N THR A 220 2.70 4.20 -11.18
CA THR A 220 1.66 3.22 -11.49
C THR A 220 2.20 1.81 -11.34
N GLU A 221 1.44 0.95 -10.66
CA GLU A 221 1.70 -0.48 -10.59
C GLU A 221 1.12 -1.21 -11.82
N TYR A 222 1.92 -2.07 -12.43
CA TYR A 222 1.54 -2.88 -13.58
C TYR A 222 1.77 -4.36 -13.30
N ASP A 223 0.84 -5.17 -13.77
CA ASP A 223 1.03 -6.61 -13.88
C ASP A 223 1.23 -6.98 -15.34
N TYR A 224 2.14 -7.93 -15.56
CA TYR A 224 2.43 -8.53 -16.86
C TYR A 224 2.20 -10.02 -16.77
N ARG A 225 1.62 -10.58 -17.83
CA ARG A 225 1.41 -12.00 -17.95
C ARG A 225 1.96 -12.50 -19.27
N PHE A 226 2.82 -13.50 -19.17
CA PHE A 226 3.56 -14.10 -20.26
C PHE A 226 2.94 -15.43 -20.64
N TYR A 227 2.58 -15.57 -21.90
CA TYR A 227 1.99 -16.77 -22.46
C TYR A 227 2.89 -17.30 -23.57
N SER A 228 3.26 -18.57 -23.55
CA SER A 228 3.82 -19.23 -24.72
C SER A 228 2.71 -19.30 -25.78
N ASN A 229 3.01 -18.84 -26.99
CA ASN A 229 2.10 -18.78 -28.13
C ASN A 229 2.61 -19.68 -29.26
N ASN A 230 1.84 -20.73 -29.56
CA ASN A 230 2.06 -21.58 -30.72
C ASN A 230 0.82 -21.59 -31.61
N ASN A 231 0.87 -20.85 -32.73
CA ASN A 231 -0.24 -20.72 -33.68
C ASN A 231 -1.56 -20.30 -33.00
N ASN A 232 -1.53 -19.28 -32.14
CA ASN A 232 -2.69 -18.74 -31.42
C ASN A 232 -3.28 -19.69 -30.36
N TYR A 233 -2.51 -20.70 -29.94
CA TYR A 233 -2.78 -21.46 -28.74
C TYR A 233 -1.81 -20.99 -27.66
N TYR A 234 -2.35 -20.79 -26.46
CA TYR A 234 -1.66 -20.11 -25.37
C TYR A 234 -1.48 -21.06 -24.19
N SER A 235 -0.31 -21.04 -23.55
CA SER A 235 -0.06 -21.74 -22.28
C SER A 235 -0.88 -21.15 -21.13
N ASP A 236 -0.74 -21.72 -19.94
CA ASP A 236 -1.02 -20.95 -18.72
C ASP A 236 -0.08 -19.74 -18.64
N GLY A 237 -0.55 -18.64 -18.04
CA GLY A 237 0.21 -17.39 -17.97
C GLY A 237 1.16 -17.33 -16.77
N VAL A 238 2.38 -16.83 -16.98
CA VAL A 238 3.33 -16.50 -15.90
C VAL A 238 3.19 -15.03 -15.54
N ASN A 239 2.85 -14.72 -14.30
CA ASN A 239 2.64 -13.36 -13.82
C ASN A 239 3.91 -12.77 -13.21
N VAL A 240 4.21 -11.52 -13.55
CA VAL A 240 5.17 -10.67 -12.84
C VAL A 240 4.56 -9.29 -12.63
N SER A 241 4.86 -8.68 -11.49
CA SER A 241 4.37 -7.35 -11.12
C SER A 241 5.54 -6.41 -10.89
N THR A 242 5.37 -5.15 -11.25
CA THR A 242 6.33 -4.09 -10.98
C THR A 242 5.62 -2.73 -11.00
N TYR A 243 6.36 -1.65 -10.88
CA TYR A 243 5.84 -0.29 -10.89
C TYR A 243 6.67 0.61 -11.81
N THR A 244 6.19 1.82 -12.07
CA THR A 244 7.01 2.91 -12.60
C THR A 244 7.34 3.88 -11.47
N SER A 245 8.53 4.45 -11.47
CA SER A 245 8.94 5.43 -10.46
C SER A 245 8.20 6.77 -10.60
N PHE A 246 8.51 7.71 -9.71
CA PHE A 246 7.96 9.06 -9.67
C PHE A 246 8.26 9.82 -10.96
N ALA A 247 7.34 10.72 -11.34
CA ALA A 247 7.54 11.59 -12.49
C ALA A 247 8.65 12.64 -12.26
N ASN A 248 8.78 13.13 -11.02
CA ASN A 248 9.68 14.21 -10.64
C ASN A 248 10.43 13.88 -9.35
N GLY A 249 11.65 14.43 -9.23
CA GLY A 249 12.57 14.16 -8.13
C GLY A 249 13.36 12.87 -8.32
N THR A 250 14.53 12.82 -7.70
CA THR A 250 15.42 11.65 -7.70
C THR A 250 15.49 10.96 -6.34
N GLY A 251 14.84 11.53 -5.32
CA GLY A 251 14.76 10.96 -3.98
C GLY A 251 15.95 11.29 -3.09
N VAL A 252 16.80 12.24 -3.50
CA VAL A 252 17.90 12.78 -2.69
C VAL A 252 17.47 14.06 -1.96
N GLU A 253 18.19 14.47 -0.92
CA GLU A 253 17.81 15.62 -0.09
C GLU A 253 17.57 16.92 -0.88
N GLY A 254 18.43 17.21 -1.86
CA GLY A 254 18.32 18.41 -2.72
C GLY A 254 17.31 18.28 -3.87
N ASP A 255 16.76 17.09 -4.09
CA ASP A 255 15.80 16.79 -5.17
C ASP A 255 14.88 15.63 -4.75
N PRO A 256 14.01 15.85 -3.74
CA PRO A 256 13.15 14.81 -3.19
C PRO A 256 12.12 14.35 -4.22
N TYR A 257 11.67 13.11 -4.11
CA TYR A 257 10.53 12.62 -4.89
C TYR A 257 9.28 13.47 -4.58
N GLN A 258 8.60 13.93 -5.62
CA GLN A 258 7.41 14.77 -5.47
C GLN A 258 6.16 13.92 -5.35
N VAL A 259 5.41 14.10 -4.26
CA VAL A 259 4.20 13.33 -3.95
C VAL A 259 2.98 14.24 -4.11
N GLY A 260 2.31 14.19 -5.27
CA GLY A 260 1.19 15.09 -5.58
C GLY A 260 -0.17 14.39 -5.68
N THR A 261 -0.19 13.06 -5.74
CA THR A 261 -1.40 12.26 -5.96
C THR A 261 -1.42 11.02 -5.07
N ALA A 262 -2.59 10.40 -4.93
CA ALA A 262 -2.72 9.14 -4.20
C ALA A 262 -1.88 8.00 -4.81
N ALA A 263 -1.66 8.03 -6.13
CA ALA A 263 -0.79 7.07 -6.82
C ALA A 263 0.70 7.30 -6.47
N ASP A 264 1.14 8.55 -6.42
CA ASP A 264 2.50 8.91 -5.95
C ASP A 264 2.72 8.44 -4.51
N LEU A 265 1.76 8.72 -3.62
CA LEU A 265 1.83 8.27 -2.22
C LEU A 265 1.87 6.74 -2.12
N ASN A 266 1.11 6.04 -2.96
CA ASN A 266 1.09 4.58 -2.97
C ASN A 266 2.46 3.99 -3.33
N ILE A 267 3.21 4.58 -4.26
CA ILE A 267 4.52 4.04 -4.66
C ILE A 267 5.66 4.40 -3.69
N VAL A 268 5.45 5.29 -2.71
CA VAL A 268 6.42 5.55 -1.61
C VAL A 268 6.86 4.23 -0.96
N ARG A 269 5.94 3.25 -0.84
CA ARG A 269 6.22 1.92 -0.27
C ARG A 269 7.34 1.15 -0.95
N TYR A 270 7.65 1.46 -2.21
CA TYR A 270 8.71 0.80 -2.97
C TYR A 270 10.05 1.54 -2.93
N HIS A 271 10.05 2.78 -2.47
CA HIS A 271 11.22 3.65 -2.41
C HIS A 271 11.81 3.69 -0.99
N ASN A 272 11.98 2.52 -0.39
CA ASN A 272 12.49 2.35 0.97
C ASN A 272 13.83 1.59 0.93
N SER A 273 14.92 2.25 1.33
CA SER A 273 16.28 1.71 1.22
C SER A 273 16.90 1.47 2.60
N MET A 274 17.64 0.37 2.72
CA MET A 274 18.46 0.08 3.90
C MET A 274 19.85 0.73 3.81
N MET A 275 20.27 1.19 2.63
CA MET A 275 21.62 1.67 2.36
C MET A 275 21.71 3.19 2.33
N GLU A 276 20.63 3.86 1.92
CA GLU A 276 20.59 5.32 1.72
C GLU A 276 19.24 5.87 2.21
N THR A 277 19.24 7.11 2.69
CA THR A 277 18.01 7.81 3.06
C THR A 277 17.34 8.36 1.80
N VAL A 278 16.05 8.08 1.63
CA VAL A 278 15.24 8.56 0.50
C VAL A 278 14.34 9.70 0.97
N TYR A 279 14.26 10.78 0.18
CA TYR A 279 13.53 12.00 0.53
C TYR A 279 12.28 12.17 -0.34
N PHE A 280 11.18 12.54 0.30
CA PHE A 280 9.87 12.78 -0.31
C PHE A 280 9.35 14.15 0.12
N SER A 281 8.75 14.88 -0.81
CA SER A 281 8.11 16.17 -0.57
C SER A 281 6.73 16.19 -1.20
N GLN A 282 5.69 16.41 -0.39
CA GLN A 282 4.32 16.50 -0.87
C GLN A 282 4.10 17.84 -1.56
N THR A 283 3.37 17.82 -2.69
CA THR A 283 3.17 19.00 -3.56
C THR A 283 1.72 19.41 -3.71
N ALA A 284 0.79 18.65 -3.13
CA ALA A 284 -0.64 18.92 -3.14
C ALA A 284 -1.33 18.19 -1.98
N ASP A 285 -2.54 18.61 -1.61
CA ASP A 285 -3.41 17.80 -0.77
C ASP A 285 -3.83 16.52 -1.51
N ILE A 286 -3.85 15.40 -0.79
CA ILE A 286 -4.11 14.06 -1.35
C ILE A 286 -5.41 13.51 -0.77
N ASP A 287 -6.28 12.98 -1.63
CA ASP A 287 -7.49 12.26 -1.22
C ASP A 287 -7.33 10.76 -1.44
N LEU A 288 -7.52 9.97 -0.37
CA LEU A 288 -7.42 8.51 -0.37
C LEU A 288 -8.77 7.79 -0.51
N THR A 289 -9.87 8.47 -0.86
CA THR A 289 -11.17 7.83 -1.14
C THR A 289 -11.06 6.65 -2.11
N GLY A 290 -10.19 6.74 -3.13
CA GLY A 290 -9.93 5.65 -4.09
C GLY A 290 -9.29 4.38 -3.49
N PHE A 291 -8.79 4.44 -2.26
CA PHE A 291 -8.17 3.33 -1.53
C PHE A 291 -9.04 2.84 -0.38
N SER A 292 -10.35 3.12 -0.37
CA SER A 292 -11.25 2.79 0.76
C SER A 292 -11.94 1.42 0.65
N THR A 293 -11.77 0.69 -0.46
CA THR A 293 -12.44 -0.62 -0.67
C THR A 293 -11.78 -1.76 0.10
N GLY A 294 -12.56 -2.77 0.49
CA GLY A 294 -12.02 -3.95 1.19
C GLY A 294 -11.49 -3.60 2.57
N THR A 295 -10.20 -3.86 2.81
CA THR A 295 -9.49 -3.46 4.04
C THR A 295 -9.03 -2.00 4.01
N GLY A 296 -9.30 -1.27 2.93
CA GLY A 296 -8.85 0.10 2.74
C GLY A 296 -7.38 0.20 2.32
N TRP A 297 -6.71 1.25 2.79
CA TRP A 297 -5.30 1.51 2.52
C TRP A 297 -4.42 0.39 3.07
N THR A 298 -3.49 -0.08 2.26
CA THR A 298 -2.43 -0.99 2.73
C THR A 298 -1.31 -0.15 3.36
N PRO A 299 -1.07 -0.25 4.68
CA PRO A 299 -0.05 0.54 5.37
C PRO A 299 1.34 0.45 4.71
N ILE A 300 2.09 1.55 4.75
CA ILE A 300 3.49 1.57 4.27
C ILE A 300 4.39 0.94 5.34
N GLU A 301 5.01 -0.19 5.01
CA GLU A 301 5.80 -0.96 5.97
C GLU A 301 7.24 -0.43 6.15
N ASN A 302 7.70 -0.40 7.40
CA ASN A 302 9.09 -0.19 7.79
C ASN A 302 9.75 1.07 7.17
N PHE A 303 9.02 2.17 7.08
CA PHE A 303 9.46 3.40 6.42
C PHE A 303 10.74 3.97 7.04
N ARG A 304 11.81 4.13 6.23
CA ARG A 304 13.14 4.66 6.62
C ARG A 304 13.50 5.99 5.96
N GLY A 305 12.60 6.53 5.12
CA GLY A 305 12.84 7.78 4.41
C GLY A 305 12.57 9.04 5.23
N VAL A 306 12.66 10.19 4.58
CA VAL A 306 12.19 11.48 5.08
C VAL A 306 10.99 11.89 4.25
N TYR A 307 9.81 11.96 4.87
CA TYR A 307 8.58 12.44 4.23
C TYR A 307 8.23 13.82 4.78
N ASN A 308 8.33 14.85 3.95
CA ASN A 308 7.90 16.21 4.29
C ASN A 308 6.56 16.52 3.59
N GLY A 309 5.50 16.70 4.37
CA GLY A 309 4.17 17.04 3.88
C GLY A 309 4.03 18.48 3.38
N GLN A 310 5.01 19.36 3.64
CA GLN A 310 5.02 20.76 3.22
C GLN A 310 3.78 21.56 3.66
N GLY A 311 3.13 21.14 4.75
CA GLY A 311 1.88 21.71 5.24
C GLY A 311 0.62 21.20 4.54
N HIS A 312 0.76 20.28 3.58
CA HIS A 312 -0.36 19.63 2.91
C HIS A 312 -1.00 18.53 3.76
N THR A 313 -2.17 18.11 3.29
CA THR A 313 -3.01 17.12 3.95
C THR A 313 -3.17 15.84 3.14
N ILE A 314 -3.41 14.73 3.83
CA ILE A 314 -3.90 13.48 3.27
C ILE A 314 -5.27 13.23 3.92
N SER A 315 -6.31 13.08 3.11
CA SER A 315 -7.70 12.99 3.57
C SER A 315 -8.31 11.61 3.29
N ASN A 316 -9.33 11.25 4.08
CA ASN A 316 -10.17 10.07 3.89
C ASN A 316 -9.41 8.73 3.94
N LEU A 317 -8.33 8.68 4.74
CA LEU A 317 -7.58 7.46 5.00
C LEU A 317 -8.47 6.45 5.74
N THR A 318 -8.85 5.36 5.06
CA THR A 318 -9.61 4.26 5.66
C THR A 318 -8.72 3.04 5.76
N ILE A 319 -8.65 2.41 6.94
CA ILE A 319 -7.96 1.13 7.15
C ILE A 319 -8.83 0.24 8.04
N ASN A 320 -9.06 -1.00 7.62
CA ASN A 320 -9.82 -1.99 8.37
C ASN A 320 -9.05 -3.30 8.49
N ILE A 321 -8.06 -3.33 9.39
CA ILE A 321 -7.16 -4.47 9.63
C ILE A 321 -7.22 -4.82 11.12
N SER A 322 -8.25 -5.55 11.53
CA SER A 322 -8.48 -5.89 12.94
C SER A 322 -7.56 -6.98 13.51
N ALA A 323 -6.73 -7.63 12.68
CA ALA A 323 -5.94 -8.80 13.06
C ALA A 323 -4.44 -8.46 13.16
N GLY A 324 -3.96 -8.18 14.38
CA GLY A 324 -2.55 -8.00 14.74
C GLY A 324 -1.79 -6.89 13.99
N GLY A 325 -0.58 -6.58 14.44
CA GLY A 325 0.36 -5.69 13.74
C GLY A 325 0.21 -4.19 14.01
N ASP A 326 1.14 -3.44 13.43
CA ASP A 326 1.21 -1.98 13.49
C ASP A 326 0.38 -1.36 12.35
N VAL A 327 -0.58 -0.51 12.68
CA VAL A 327 -1.58 0.03 11.75
C VAL A 327 -1.61 1.56 11.78
N GLY A 328 -1.51 2.15 10.59
CA GLY A 328 -1.57 3.60 10.31
C GLY A 328 -1.29 3.86 8.83
N LEU A 329 -1.19 5.12 8.41
CA LEU A 329 -0.70 5.45 7.05
C LEU A 329 0.61 4.70 6.77
N PHE A 330 1.53 4.80 7.74
CA PHE A 330 2.69 3.94 7.88
C PHE A 330 2.36 2.83 8.87
N SER A 331 2.65 1.57 8.55
CA SER A 331 2.64 0.51 9.55
C SER A 331 3.67 0.87 10.62
N SER A 332 4.91 1.12 10.19
CA SER A 332 5.97 1.59 11.07
C SER A 332 6.88 2.60 10.40
N ILE A 333 7.36 3.56 11.19
CA ILE A 333 8.43 4.48 10.84
C ILE A 333 9.66 4.04 11.64
N ASN A 334 10.69 3.55 10.96
CA ASN A 334 11.88 2.96 11.55
C ASN A 334 13.12 3.70 11.04
N ALA A 335 13.74 4.53 11.87
CA ALA A 335 14.81 5.45 11.45
C ALA A 335 14.41 6.41 10.31
N GLY A 336 13.11 6.54 10.02
CA GLY A 336 12.57 7.54 9.11
C GLY A 336 12.04 8.76 9.86
N LYS A 337 11.84 9.86 9.14
CA LYS A 337 11.25 11.10 9.64
C LYS A 337 9.99 11.43 8.85
N VAL A 338 8.93 11.86 9.54
CA VAL A 338 7.76 12.48 8.91
C VAL A 338 7.55 13.87 9.52
N SER A 339 7.39 14.87 8.66
CA SER A 339 7.07 16.24 9.11
C SER A 339 6.01 16.93 8.27
N ASP A 340 5.40 17.96 8.86
CA ASP A 340 4.56 18.96 8.17
C ASP A 340 3.37 18.35 7.43
N LEU A 341 2.68 17.39 8.06
CA LEU A 341 1.63 16.58 7.43
C LEU A 341 0.34 16.53 8.25
N GLY A 342 -0.78 16.89 7.62
CA GLY A 342 -2.11 16.72 8.19
C GLY A 342 -2.81 15.45 7.71
N LEU A 343 -3.46 14.72 8.61
CA LEU A 343 -4.32 13.57 8.28
C LEU A 343 -5.78 13.92 8.59
N LEU A 344 -6.58 14.11 7.55
CA LEU A 344 -7.96 14.58 7.69
C LEU A 344 -8.97 13.45 7.51
N ASN A 345 -9.99 13.40 8.38
CA ASN A 345 -11.08 12.44 8.29
C ASN A 345 -10.59 10.98 8.15
N VAL A 346 -9.70 10.56 9.05
CA VAL A 346 -9.23 9.18 9.09
C VAL A 346 -10.30 8.27 9.70
N ALA A 347 -10.37 7.03 9.24
CA ALA A 347 -11.21 5.97 9.82
C ALA A 347 -10.38 4.69 9.89
N ILE A 348 -9.74 4.46 11.02
CA ILE A 348 -8.72 3.40 11.18
C ILE A 348 -9.16 2.40 12.23
N GLN A 349 -9.12 1.13 11.85
CA GLN A 349 -9.33 -0.03 12.70
C GLN A 349 -8.08 -0.92 12.65
N GLY A 350 -7.47 -1.15 13.81
CA GLY A 350 -6.20 -1.88 13.95
C GLY A 350 -6.13 -2.83 15.16
N GLY A 351 -5.18 -3.78 15.15
CA GLY A 351 -5.04 -4.82 16.17
C GLY A 351 -4.12 -4.49 17.35
N ASP A 352 -2.80 -4.36 17.11
CA ASP A 352 -1.80 -4.26 18.19
C ASP A 352 -1.43 -2.79 18.46
N ASN A 353 -0.78 -2.12 17.52
CA ASN A 353 -0.39 -0.72 17.67
C ASN A 353 -1.07 0.11 16.60
N VAL A 354 -1.89 1.08 17.00
CA VAL A 354 -2.78 1.77 16.07
C VAL A 354 -2.62 3.27 16.24
N GLY A 355 -2.35 3.97 15.13
CA GLY A 355 -2.38 5.42 15.09
C GLY A 355 -2.58 5.94 13.68
N ALA A 356 -3.10 7.17 13.54
CA ALA A 356 -3.40 7.73 12.23
C ALA A 356 -2.17 7.81 11.32
N LEU A 357 -1.08 8.35 11.85
CA LEU A 357 0.17 8.48 11.13
C LEU A 357 0.92 7.14 11.10
N ALA A 358 1.11 6.52 12.27
CA ALA A 358 1.83 5.27 12.36
C ALA A 358 1.35 4.38 13.51
N GLY A 359 1.36 3.07 13.28
CA GLY A 359 1.22 2.11 14.36
C GLY A 359 2.42 2.18 15.31
N LYS A 360 3.64 2.21 14.76
CA LYS A 360 4.87 2.28 15.55
C LYS A 360 5.90 3.24 14.97
N VAL A 361 6.58 3.98 15.84
CA VAL A 361 7.73 4.82 15.50
C VAL A 361 8.93 4.40 16.35
N SER A 362 10.09 4.22 15.72
CA SER A 362 11.33 3.83 16.41
C SER A 362 12.57 4.48 15.80
N ILE A 363 13.51 4.87 16.65
CA ILE A 363 14.78 5.55 16.31
C ILE A 363 15.80 4.68 15.54
N GLY A 364 15.53 3.38 15.33
CA GLY A 364 16.49 2.47 14.71
C GLY A 364 17.78 2.34 15.53
N THR A 365 18.94 2.43 14.87
CA THR A 365 20.27 2.43 15.52
C THR A 365 20.77 3.81 15.92
N GLU A 366 20.11 4.88 15.47
CA GLU A 366 20.49 6.25 15.81
C GLU A 366 19.99 6.58 17.22
N PRO A 367 20.84 7.10 18.11
CA PRO A 367 20.51 7.22 19.54
C PRO A 367 19.49 8.31 19.85
N THR A 368 19.25 9.27 18.94
CA THR A 368 18.43 10.47 19.19
C THR A 368 17.89 11.07 17.89
N GLY A 369 16.66 11.57 17.91
CA GLY A 369 16.09 12.36 16.82
C GLY A 369 14.58 12.56 16.96
N ILE A 370 14.10 13.72 16.50
CA ILE A 370 12.67 14.01 16.32
C ILE A 370 12.26 13.34 15.01
N MET A 371 11.47 12.27 15.11
CA MET A 371 11.02 11.49 13.94
C MET A 371 9.61 11.86 13.49
N VAL A 372 8.84 12.54 14.35
CA VAL A 372 7.51 13.05 14.03
C VAL A 372 7.43 14.50 14.49
N GLU A 373 7.26 15.40 13.53
CA GLU A 373 7.25 16.84 13.76
C GLU A 373 6.10 17.47 13.00
N ASN A 374 5.42 18.48 13.54
CA ASN A 374 4.46 19.27 12.75
C ASN A 374 3.35 18.44 12.09
N CYS A 375 2.92 17.35 12.73
CA CYS A 375 1.95 16.41 12.17
C CYS A 375 0.64 16.40 12.96
N TYR A 376 -0.48 16.21 12.27
CA TYR A 376 -1.77 16.15 12.96
C TYR A 376 -2.77 15.20 12.36
N SER A 377 -3.81 14.88 13.12
CA SER A 377 -4.87 13.96 12.70
C SER A 377 -6.26 14.36 13.19
N THR A 378 -7.27 14.05 12.39
CA THR A 378 -8.70 14.18 12.73
C THR A 378 -9.47 12.95 12.22
N GLY A 379 -10.55 12.55 12.89
CA GLY A 379 -11.34 11.37 12.51
C GLY A 379 -11.47 10.37 13.66
N THR A 380 -11.40 9.08 13.36
CA THR A 380 -11.55 7.99 14.35
C THR A 380 -10.43 6.96 14.26
N VAL A 381 -9.94 6.53 15.41
CA VAL A 381 -8.92 5.47 15.54
C VAL A 381 -9.41 4.44 16.56
N THR A 382 -9.63 3.20 16.11
CA THR A 382 -10.21 2.14 16.91
C THR A 382 -9.27 0.93 17.02
N GLY A 383 -8.94 0.54 18.26
CA GLY A 383 -8.24 -0.71 18.57
C GLY A 383 -9.19 -1.91 18.65
N TYR A 384 -8.72 -3.07 18.19
CA TYR A 384 -9.43 -4.36 18.19
C TYR A 384 -8.64 -5.49 18.88
N GLY A 385 -7.68 -5.13 19.73
CA GLY A 385 -6.82 -6.09 20.40
C GLY A 385 -6.21 -5.55 21.69
N ALA A 386 -5.19 -6.26 22.15
CA ALA A 386 -4.34 -5.78 23.22
C ALA A 386 -3.19 -4.98 22.63
N GLY A 387 -3.12 -3.69 22.95
CA GLY A 387 -1.95 -2.90 22.62
C GLY A 387 -2.15 -1.41 22.79
N TYR A 388 -1.46 -0.64 21.94
CA TYR A 388 -1.28 0.80 22.09
C TYR A 388 -2.07 1.54 21.01
N VAL A 389 -3.09 2.30 21.42
CA VAL A 389 -3.93 3.06 20.49
C VAL A 389 -3.73 4.54 20.76
N GLY A 390 -3.27 5.27 19.75
CA GLY A 390 -3.09 6.72 19.82
C GLY A 390 -3.80 7.41 18.67
N GLY A 391 -4.34 8.62 18.89
CA GLY A 391 -4.95 9.38 17.80
C GLY A 391 -4.00 9.64 16.63
N LEU A 392 -2.69 9.80 16.90
CA LEU A 392 -1.66 9.99 15.88
C LEU A 392 -0.67 8.81 15.77
N VAL A 393 -0.17 8.31 16.90
CA VAL A 393 0.82 7.21 16.94
C VAL A 393 0.45 6.16 17.98
N GLY A 394 0.45 4.87 17.62
CA GLY A 394 0.23 3.80 18.58
C GLY A 394 1.38 3.72 19.61
N ASN A 395 2.58 3.38 19.14
CA ASN A 395 3.78 3.20 19.97
C ASN A 395 4.93 4.11 19.54
N LEU A 396 5.27 5.09 20.38
CA LEU A 396 6.30 6.09 20.11
C LEU A 396 7.58 5.79 20.90
N ASN A 397 8.63 5.36 20.20
CA ASN A 397 9.98 5.17 20.74
C ASN A 397 10.99 6.20 20.20
N SER A 398 10.52 7.41 19.89
CA SER A 398 11.31 8.54 19.40
C SER A 398 10.79 9.85 19.98
N GLU A 399 11.50 10.95 19.77
CA GLU A 399 10.96 12.27 20.11
C GLU A 399 9.86 12.68 19.12
N MET A 400 8.84 13.39 19.64
CA MET A 400 7.75 13.98 18.88
C MET A 400 7.56 15.44 19.31
N THR A 401 7.34 16.34 18.36
CA THR A 401 7.04 17.74 18.69
C THR A 401 6.06 18.41 17.74
N ARG A 402 5.34 19.42 18.23
CA ARG A 402 4.42 20.24 17.41
C ARG A 402 3.35 19.41 16.71
N CYS A 403 2.83 18.41 17.42
CA CYS A 403 1.86 17.47 16.87
C CYS A 403 0.55 17.54 17.63
N TYR A 404 -0.57 17.24 16.94
CA TYR A 404 -1.85 17.17 17.62
C TYR A 404 -2.81 16.14 17.03
N SER A 405 -3.80 15.74 17.81
CA SER A 405 -4.89 14.91 17.31
C SER A 405 -6.23 15.35 17.90
N SER A 406 -7.22 15.46 17.03
CA SER A 406 -8.63 15.55 17.43
C SER A 406 -9.40 14.28 17.08
N CYS A 407 -8.70 13.16 16.89
CA CYS A 407 -9.32 11.88 16.62
C CYS A 407 -10.02 11.34 17.88
N ASP A 408 -11.24 10.84 17.73
CA ASP A 408 -11.84 10.00 18.76
C ASP A 408 -11.11 8.65 18.76
N VAL A 409 -10.59 8.27 19.94
CA VAL A 409 -9.82 7.06 20.17
C VAL A 409 -10.68 6.08 20.95
N ASP A 410 -10.91 4.91 20.38
CA ASP A 410 -11.75 3.88 20.99
C ASP A 410 -11.04 2.52 20.98
N ASN A 411 -11.48 1.61 21.84
CA ASN A 411 -11.16 0.20 21.75
C ASN A 411 -12.45 -0.60 21.95
N THR A 412 -12.72 -1.57 21.08
CA THR A 412 -14.01 -2.28 21.08
C THR A 412 -13.90 -3.72 21.61
N VAL A 413 -12.70 -4.20 21.92
CA VAL A 413 -12.45 -5.60 22.26
C VAL A 413 -12.06 -5.77 23.72
N VAL A 414 -12.73 -6.73 24.36
CA VAL A 414 -12.39 -7.25 25.68
C VAL A 414 -11.12 -8.13 25.55
N ALA A 415 -9.96 -7.56 25.85
CA ALA A 415 -8.68 -8.29 25.85
C ALA A 415 -8.29 -8.79 27.24
N SER A 416 -7.52 -9.89 27.31
CA SER A 416 -7.01 -10.46 28.56
C SER A 416 -5.72 -9.79 29.08
N SER A 417 -5.30 -8.69 28.47
CA SER A 417 -4.05 -7.98 28.78
C SER A 417 -4.25 -6.46 28.68
N HIS A 418 -3.34 -5.72 29.31
CA HIS A 418 -3.37 -4.25 29.39
C HIS A 418 -3.57 -3.59 28.01
N GLN A 419 -4.51 -2.65 27.94
CA GLN A 419 -4.69 -1.76 26.80
C GLN A 419 -4.30 -0.34 27.21
N TYR A 420 -3.60 0.37 26.34
CA TYR A 420 -3.18 1.75 26.61
C TYR A 420 -3.68 2.64 25.48
N LEU A 421 -4.57 3.55 25.85
CA LEU A 421 -5.22 4.46 24.92
C LEU A 421 -4.83 5.88 25.28
N GLY A 422 -4.32 6.63 24.29
CA GLY A 422 -4.02 8.04 24.44
C GLY A 422 -4.64 8.87 23.33
N GLY A 423 -5.15 10.05 23.64
CA GLY A 423 -5.71 10.94 22.62
C GLY A 423 -4.70 11.31 21.52
N LEU A 424 -3.39 11.33 21.82
CA LEU A 424 -2.33 11.53 20.82
C LEU A 424 -1.48 10.26 20.60
N VAL A 425 -1.01 9.65 21.68
CA VAL A 425 -0.06 8.52 21.64
C VAL A 425 -0.53 7.38 22.54
N GLY A 426 -0.55 6.13 22.07
CA GLY A 426 -0.91 5.00 22.94
C GLY A 426 0.13 4.75 24.05
N ALA A 427 1.39 4.61 23.65
CA ALA A 427 2.53 4.47 24.56
C ALA A 427 3.74 5.29 24.09
N ASN A 428 4.42 5.94 25.03
CA ASN A 428 5.63 6.72 24.75
C ASN A 428 6.78 6.40 25.69
N SER A 429 8.00 6.33 25.14
CA SER A 429 9.24 6.07 25.91
C SER A 429 10.30 7.18 25.77
N LYS A 430 9.92 8.30 25.13
CA LYS A 430 10.77 9.45 24.79
C LYS A 430 9.99 10.76 24.92
N LYS A 431 10.67 11.90 24.70
CA LYS A 431 10.10 13.24 24.85
C LYS A 431 8.95 13.47 23.87
N ILE A 432 7.80 13.87 24.40
CA ILE A 432 6.71 14.50 23.66
C ILE A 432 6.69 15.97 24.08
N SER A 433 6.71 16.90 23.12
CA SER A 433 6.73 18.32 23.47
C SER A 433 6.00 19.24 22.52
N ASN A 434 5.36 20.28 23.06
CA ASN A 434 4.54 21.20 22.27
C ASN A 434 3.45 20.46 21.48
N CYS A 435 2.72 19.55 22.15
CA CYS A 435 1.72 18.71 21.51
C CYS A 435 0.38 18.79 22.24
N TYR A 436 -0.72 18.47 21.55
CA TYR A 436 -2.02 18.43 22.22
C TYR A 436 -3.00 17.39 21.66
N ALA A 437 -4.00 17.04 22.47
CA ALA A 437 -5.07 16.10 22.10
C ALA A 437 -6.45 16.61 22.50
N MET A 438 -7.44 16.43 21.64
CA MET A 438 -8.81 16.93 21.89
C MET A 438 -9.91 15.90 21.70
N GLY A 439 -9.66 14.82 20.97
CA GLY A 439 -10.68 13.79 20.75
C GLY A 439 -10.89 12.94 22.01
N ASN A 440 -12.06 12.33 22.10
CA ASN A 440 -12.44 11.55 23.28
C ASN A 440 -11.65 10.23 23.30
N VAL A 441 -11.40 9.71 24.50
CA VAL A 441 -10.74 8.42 24.70
C VAL A 441 -11.70 7.48 25.42
N ALA A 442 -12.12 6.42 24.73
CA ALA A 442 -13.11 5.47 25.24
C ALA A 442 -12.56 4.04 25.26
N ALA A 443 -12.92 3.27 26.28
CA ALA A 443 -12.65 1.83 26.32
C ALA A 443 -13.69 1.10 27.17
N PRO A 444 -14.01 -0.18 26.85
CA PRO A 444 -14.86 -1.02 27.67
C PRO A 444 -14.16 -1.35 28.99
N GLU A 445 -14.98 -1.71 29.98
CA GLU A 445 -14.51 -2.19 31.28
C GLU A 445 -13.64 -3.44 31.16
N LEU A 446 -12.37 -3.34 31.56
CA LEU A 446 -11.41 -4.44 31.55
C LEU A 446 -10.38 -4.33 32.67
N TYR A 447 -9.74 -5.48 32.94
CA TYR A 447 -8.57 -5.56 33.79
C TYR A 447 -7.39 -4.74 33.20
N TYR A 448 -7.02 -3.66 33.88
CA TYR A 448 -5.78 -2.90 33.69
C TYR A 448 -5.67 -2.01 32.44
N ASN A 449 -6.76 -1.40 32.01
CA ASN A 449 -6.70 -0.36 30.98
C ASN A 449 -6.09 0.94 31.51
N CYS A 450 -5.26 1.58 30.69
CA CYS A 450 -4.68 2.89 30.97
C CYS A 450 -5.17 3.89 29.91
N LEU A 451 -6.06 4.80 30.30
CA LEU A 451 -6.63 5.82 29.41
C LEU A 451 -6.07 7.18 29.82
N GLY A 452 -5.38 7.85 28.90
CA GLY A 452 -4.89 9.20 29.11
C GLY A 452 -5.35 10.17 28.04
N GLY A 453 -5.68 11.40 28.41
CA GLY A 453 -6.09 12.40 27.42
C GLY A 453 -5.03 12.67 26.36
N LEU A 454 -3.73 12.63 26.72
CA LEU A 454 -2.62 12.75 25.78
C LEU A 454 -1.97 11.39 25.47
N THR A 455 -1.58 10.65 26.52
CA THR A 455 -0.90 9.34 26.37
C THR A 455 -1.47 8.26 27.28
N GLY A 456 -1.63 7.04 26.76
CA GLY A 456 -2.06 5.91 27.60
C GLY A 456 -1.02 5.57 28.68
N ILE A 457 0.25 5.47 28.26
CA ILE A 457 1.39 5.24 29.16
C ILE A 457 2.64 6.00 28.73
N ALA A 458 3.28 6.66 29.70
CA ALA A 458 4.60 7.24 29.58
C ALA A 458 5.62 6.44 30.40
N ALA A 459 6.58 5.78 29.75
CA ALA A 459 7.57 4.93 30.39
C ALA A 459 9.00 5.46 30.21
N SER A 460 9.58 6.04 31.26
CA SER A 460 10.85 6.80 31.20
C SER A 460 10.84 7.91 30.15
N ALA A 461 9.73 8.65 30.08
CA ALA A 461 9.46 9.64 29.06
C ALA A 461 9.15 11.04 29.65
N ASN A 462 9.44 12.08 28.88
CA ASN A 462 9.15 13.46 29.28
C ASN A 462 7.96 13.99 28.48
N ILE A 463 7.00 14.59 29.17
CA ILE A 463 5.87 15.31 28.57
C ILE A 463 6.07 16.78 28.91
N GLU A 464 6.26 17.63 27.89
CA GLU A 464 6.66 19.03 28.07
C GLU A 464 5.81 19.98 27.24
N ASN A 465 5.25 21.01 27.86
CA ASN A 465 4.40 22.00 27.18
C ASN A 465 3.31 21.33 26.32
N CYS A 466 2.58 20.38 26.88
CA CYS A 466 1.51 19.66 26.19
C CYS A 466 0.16 19.89 26.85
N PHE A 467 -0.94 19.68 26.13
CA PHE A 467 -2.25 19.65 26.77
C PHE A 467 -3.25 18.64 26.23
N ALA A 468 -4.29 18.34 27.01
CA ALA A 468 -5.40 17.49 26.58
C ALA A 468 -6.77 18.01 27.05
N THR A 469 -7.81 17.83 26.23
CA THR A 469 -9.19 18.26 26.55
C THR A 469 -10.24 17.18 26.35
N GLY A 470 -9.90 16.06 25.71
CA GLY A 470 -10.87 15.00 25.37
C GLY A 470 -11.50 14.34 26.60
N TYR A 471 -12.78 13.96 26.48
CA TYR A 471 -13.48 13.22 27.53
C TYR A 471 -12.90 11.81 27.66
N ILE A 472 -12.69 11.37 28.90
CA ILE A 472 -12.27 10.00 29.19
C ILE A 472 -13.51 9.19 29.55
N ASP A 473 -13.99 8.38 28.61
CA ASP A 473 -15.16 7.53 28.77
C ASP A 473 -14.75 6.09 29.10
N TYR A 474 -14.83 5.74 30.38
CA TYR A 474 -14.67 4.37 30.83
C TYR A 474 -16.03 3.80 31.21
N TYR A 475 -16.62 2.99 30.32
CA TYR A 475 -17.98 2.49 30.50
C TYR A 475 -18.01 1.06 31.07
N GLY A 476 -18.57 0.93 32.28
CA GLY A 476 -18.84 -0.35 32.98
C GLY A 476 -18.96 -0.21 34.51
N VAL A 477 -19.18 -1.32 35.23
CA VAL A 477 -19.66 -1.33 36.64
C VAL A 477 -18.57 -1.37 37.71
N ASP A 478 -17.29 -1.52 37.38
CA ASP A 478 -16.21 -1.55 38.37
C ASP A 478 -14.91 -0.85 37.89
N LEU A 479 -14.58 0.28 38.55
CA LEU A 479 -13.37 1.08 38.32
C LEU A 479 -12.13 0.57 39.08
N THR A 480 -12.23 -0.57 39.78
CA THR A 480 -11.20 -1.02 40.73
C THR A 480 -9.80 -1.26 40.10
N TYR A 481 -9.70 -1.41 38.78
CA TYR A 481 -8.42 -1.78 38.11
C TYR A 481 -8.02 -0.91 36.91
N ALA A 482 -8.77 0.15 36.58
CA ALA A 482 -8.43 1.04 35.47
C ALA A 482 -7.62 2.24 35.96
N PHE A 483 -6.61 2.64 35.18
CA PHE A 483 -5.87 3.87 35.38
C PHE A 483 -6.35 4.91 34.37
N THR A 484 -7.06 5.93 34.85
CA THR A 484 -7.53 7.05 34.03
C THR A 484 -6.80 8.31 34.46
N GLY A 485 -6.41 9.15 33.50
CA GLY A 485 -5.78 10.43 33.79
C GLY A 485 -6.02 11.46 32.70
N GLY A 486 -6.19 12.72 33.11
CA GLY A 486 -6.46 13.81 32.16
C GLY A 486 -5.32 14.02 31.16
N LEU A 487 -4.06 13.79 31.57
CA LEU A 487 -2.91 13.83 30.65
C LEU A 487 -2.38 12.44 30.29
N ALA A 488 -2.03 11.64 31.29
CA ALA A 488 -1.50 10.30 31.12
C ALA A 488 -2.29 9.29 31.95
N GLY A 489 -2.63 8.14 31.35
CA GLY A 489 -3.25 7.05 32.11
C GLY A 489 -2.28 6.49 33.15
N ARG A 490 -1.01 6.33 32.78
CA ARG A 490 0.05 5.89 33.68
C ARG A 490 1.39 6.54 33.34
N MET A 491 2.16 6.90 34.36
CA MET A 491 3.56 7.33 34.23
C MET A 491 4.46 6.37 35.01
N GLU A 492 5.51 5.86 34.38
CA GLU A 492 6.43 4.89 34.96
C GLU A 492 7.90 5.27 34.78
N GLY A 493 8.76 4.70 35.62
CA GLY A 493 10.20 4.96 35.57
C GLY A 493 10.53 6.42 35.90
N MET A 494 11.60 6.95 35.30
CA MET A 494 12.00 8.36 35.46
C MET A 494 11.24 9.25 34.46
N SER A 495 9.91 9.20 34.50
CA SER A 495 9.06 10.06 33.66
C SER A 495 8.76 11.39 34.33
N PHE A 496 8.74 12.48 33.55
CA PHE A 496 8.47 13.83 34.04
C PHE A 496 7.34 14.49 33.24
N ASN A 497 6.43 15.13 33.95
CA ASN A 497 5.53 16.14 33.37
C ASN A 497 6.14 17.51 33.68
N VAL A 498 6.28 18.34 32.64
CA VAL A 498 6.77 19.71 32.75
C VAL A 498 5.79 20.63 32.01
N ASN A 499 5.21 21.58 32.73
CA ASN A 499 4.35 22.63 32.15
C ASN A 499 3.24 22.10 31.23
N SER A 500 2.67 20.94 31.55
CA SER A 500 1.66 20.30 30.70
C SER A 500 0.34 20.16 31.45
N PHE A 501 -0.77 20.42 30.76
CA PHE A 501 -2.06 20.67 31.39
C PHE A 501 -3.21 19.86 30.80
N TYR A 502 -4.25 19.60 31.57
CA TYR A 502 -5.49 19.07 31.00
C TYR A 502 -6.69 19.86 31.50
N ASP A 503 -7.73 19.91 30.66
CA ASP A 503 -8.99 20.48 31.06
C ASP A 503 -9.76 19.48 31.93
N GLN A 504 -9.82 19.75 33.23
CA GLN A 504 -10.43 18.85 34.21
C GLN A 504 -11.96 18.78 34.10
N GLU A 505 -12.59 19.78 33.48
CA GLU A 505 -14.04 19.86 33.34
C GLU A 505 -14.50 19.10 32.09
N THR A 506 -13.81 19.27 30.95
CA THR A 506 -14.15 18.55 29.71
C THR A 506 -13.68 17.10 29.72
N SER A 507 -12.53 16.81 30.34
CA SER A 507 -12.03 15.44 30.45
C SER A 507 -12.82 14.58 31.45
N GLY A 508 -13.56 15.20 32.36
CA GLY A 508 -14.23 14.53 33.48
C GLY A 508 -13.27 13.98 34.54
N GLN A 509 -11.99 14.39 34.51
CA GLN A 509 -10.95 13.91 35.41
C GLN A 509 -10.61 14.98 36.45
N THR A 510 -10.75 14.69 37.73
CA THR A 510 -10.34 15.60 38.82
C THR A 510 -9.07 15.07 39.50
N GLY A 511 -7.89 15.55 39.06
CA GLY A 511 -6.59 15.26 39.68
C GLY A 511 -6.16 13.78 39.65
N MET A 512 -5.24 13.39 38.76
CA MET A 512 -4.50 12.12 38.79
C MET A 512 -3.12 12.25 38.07
N ILE A 513 -2.38 11.13 37.99
CA ILE A 513 -0.95 10.96 37.64
C ILE A 513 -0.41 12.00 36.62
N GLY A 514 0.59 12.78 37.05
CA GLY A 514 1.26 13.81 36.24
C GLY A 514 0.58 15.19 36.30
N ASP A 515 -0.02 15.55 37.44
CA ASP A 515 -1.07 16.58 37.51
C ASP A 515 -0.67 17.98 37.00
N GLY A 516 -1.55 18.49 36.14
CA GLY A 516 -1.61 19.81 35.53
C GLY A 516 -3.08 20.18 35.24
N GLY A 517 -4.01 19.69 36.06
CA GLY A 517 -5.43 19.97 35.90
C GLY A 517 -5.73 21.46 36.01
N LYS A 518 -6.51 21.95 35.05
CA LYS A 518 -6.98 23.33 34.96
C LYS A 518 -8.45 23.31 34.61
N THR A 519 -9.22 24.24 35.16
CA THR A 519 -10.60 24.49 34.70
C THR A 519 -10.59 24.90 33.23
N THR A 520 -11.71 24.75 32.53
CA THR A 520 -11.87 25.24 31.15
C THR A 520 -11.56 26.73 31.06
N ALA A 521 -11.97 27.51 32.08
CA ALA A 521 -11.67 28.94 32.13
C ALA A 521 -10.16 29.20 32.20
N GLU A 522 -9.42 28.48 33.05
CA GLU A 522 -7.96 28.60 33.13
C GLU A 522 -7.26 28.12 31.85
N MET A 523 -7.72 27.02 31.25
CA MET A 523 -7.19 26.48 29.99
C MET A 523 -7.42 27.41 28.79
N LYS A 524 -8.36 28.35 28.88
CA LYS A 524 -8.62 29.40 27.89
C LYS A 524 -8.07 30.76 28.33
N THR A 525 -7.23 30.80 29.36
CA THR A 525 -6.59 32.02 29.88
C THR A 525 -5.09 32.02 29.57
N ILE A 526 -4.62 33.06 28.87
CA ILE A 526 -3.24 33.11 28.34
C ILE A 526 -2.18 33.06 29.44
N THR A 527 -2.44 33.69 30.59
CA THR A 527 -1.51 33.75 31.72
C THR A 527 -1.25 32.39 32.34
N THR A 528 -2.21 31.45 32.24
CA THR A 528 -2.02 30.05 32.67
C THR A 528 -0.80 29.40 31.99
N PHE A 529 -0.57 29.73 30.72
CA PHE A 529 0.51 29.16 29.92
C PHE A 529 1.79 29.99 30.00
N THR A 530 1.70 31.33 29.95
CA THR A 530 2.91 32.17 30.05
C THR A 530 3.58 32.07 31.43
N GLU A 531 2.82 32.00 32.52
CA GLU A 531 3.38 31.78 33.88
C GLU A 531 4.04 30.40 34.02
N ALA A 532 3.59 29.42 33.23
CA ALA A 532 4.22 28.11 33.12
C ALA A 532 5.44 28.10 32.18
N GLY A 533 5.78 29.23 31.55
CA GLY A 533 6.94 29.35 30.66
C GLY A 533 6.68 28.92 29.22
N TRP A 534 5.42 28.86 28.77
CA TRP A 534 5.13 28.65 27.35
C TRP A 534 5.49 29.90 26.55
N ASP A 535 6.18 29.69 25.44
CA ASP A 535 6.51 30.76 24.50
C ASP A 535 5.35 30.99 23.53
N LEU A 536 4.55 32.01 23.84
CA LEU A 536 3.41 32.50 23.05
C LEU A 536 3.76 33.71 22.17
N THR A 537 5.06 34.06 22.07
CA THR A 537 5.56 35.07 21.12
C THR A 537 5.34 34.62 19.66
N SER A 538 5.49 35.49 18.67
CA SER A 538 5.34 35.24 17.22
C SER A 538 6.40 34.31 16.68
N THR A 539 7.55 34.33 17.33
CA THR A 539 8.63 33.38 17.09
C THR A 539 8.46 32.08 17.87
N GLY A 540 7.53 32.07 18.83
CA GLY A 540 7.17 30.92 19.62
C GLY A 540 6.45 29.84 18.83
N VAL A 541 6.17 28.73 19.48
CA VAL A 541 5.51 27.57 18.86
C VAL A 541 3.99 27.65 19.01
N TRP A 542 3.54 28.31 20.07
CA TRP A 542 2.15 28.39 20.46
C TRP A 542 1.56 29.76 20.18
N ALA A 543 0.25 29.76 19.97
CA ALA A 543 -0.59 30.94 19.89
C ALA A 543 -1.90 30.67 20.64
N MET A 544 -2.63 31.72 21.01
CA MET A 544 -3.90 31.54 21.70
C MET A 544 -4.84 32.73 21.53
N ASN A 545 -5.95 32.55 20.81
CA ASN A 545 -6.97 33.59 20.63
C ASN A 545 -8.34 33.00 20.98
N GLY A 546 -9.35 33.83 21.26
CA GLY A 546 -10.67 33.32 21.66
C GLY A 546 -11.55 32.70 20.55
N SER A 547 -11.00 32.28 19.41
CA SER A 547 -11.75 31.70 18.28
C SER A 547 -11.11 30.44 17.67
N THR A 548 -9.81 30.45 17.44
CA THR A 548 -9.05 29.28 16.97
C THR A 548 -8.99 28.26 18.10
N ASN A 549 -9.14 26.98 17.74
CA ASN A 549 -9.08 25.86 18.67
C ASN A 549 -10.00 26.05 19.90
N ASP A 550 -11.17 26.65 19.71
CA ASP A 550 -12.15 26.95 20.77
C ASP A 550 -11.59 27.78 21.95
N GLY A 551 -10.58 28.63 21.70
CA GLY A 551 -9.98 29.45 22.75
C GLY A 551 -8.86 28.77 23.55
N TYR A 552 -8.58 27.49 23.28
CA TYR A 552 -7.40 26.81 23.82
C TYR A 552 -6.13 27.21 23.02
N PRO A 553 -4.92 26.98 23.56
CA PRO A 553 -3.69 27.15 22.79
C PRO A 553 -3.71 26.31 21.52
N PHE A 554 -3.07 26.82 20.48
CA PHE A 554 -2.98 26.17 19.19
C PHE A 554 -1.58 26.38 18.60
N LEU A 555 -1.16 25.49 17.71
CA LEU A 555 0.17 25.54 17.14
C LEU A 555 0.19 26.53 15.99
N ARG A 556 1.16 27.45 15.96
CA ARG A 556 1.26 28.48 14.90
C ARG A 556 1.38 27.93 13.49
N ILE A 557 1.83 26.68 13.36
CA ILE A 557 1.88 25.97 12.08
C ILE A 557 0.51 25.75 11.44
N GLN A 558 -0.59 25.95 12.18
CA GLN A 558 -1.95 25.88 11.65
C GLN A 558 -2.31 27.09 10.76
N GLY A 559 -1.40 28.07 10.58
CA GLY A 559 -1.51 29.10 9.54
C GLY A 559 -2.25 30.37 9.95
N ASP A 560 -2.69 30.48 11.19
CA ASP A 560 -3.32 31.70 11.71
C ASP A 560 -2.25 32.67 12.22
N ASP A 561 -2.24 33.92 11.72
CA ASP A 561 -1.58 35.05 12.38
C ASP A 561 -2.39 35.40 13.63
N PRO A 562 -1.91 35.06 14.84
CA PRO A 562 -2.72 35.16 16.04
C PRO A 562 -2.71 36.57 16.63
N GLY A 563 -2.02 37.52 16.01
CA GLY A 563 -1.88 38.88 16.54
C GLY A 563 -0.91 39.02 17.72
N TYR A 564 -0.71 40.28 18.13
CA TYR A 564 0.17 40.75 19.20
C TYR A 564 -0.65 40.89 20.49
N TYR A 565 -0.25 40.19 21.56
CA TYR A 565 -0.98 40.21 22.84
C TYR A 565 -0.41 41.24 23.79
N TRP A 566 -1.29 41.99 24.46
CA TRP A 566 -0.90 42.85 25.56
C TRP A 566 -0.68 42.05 26.84
N LEU A 567 0.58 41.93 27.25
CA LEU A 567 1.01 41.26 28.47
C LEU A 567 1.04 42.20 29.68
N GLY A 568 1.30 43.50 29.44
CA GLY A 568 1.40 44.51 30.50
C GLY A 568 2.46 44.21 31.56
N GLU A 569 3.57 43.55 31.20
CA GLU A 569 4.56 43.05 32.16
C GLU A 569 5.33 44.15 32.90
N THR A 570 5.61 45.27 32.22
CA THR A 570 6.53 46.30 32.72
C THR A 570 5.86 47.61 33.07
N SER A 571 4.79 47.98 32.37
CA SER A 571 4.03 49.22 32.58
C SER A 571 2.67 49.16 31.88
N THR A 572 1.89 50.23 32.00
CA THR A 572 0.68 50.45 31.19
C THR A 572 0.99 51.02 29.79
N ASP A 573 2.23 51.41 29.52
CA ASP A 573 2.59 52.21 28.33
C ASP A 573 2.64 51.34 27.06
N TRP A 574 1.72 51.57 26.13
CA TRP A 574 1.60 50.87 24.85
C TRP A 574 2.92 50.83 24.07
N THR A 575 3.74 51.87 24.19
CA THR A 575 4.99 52.01 23.42
C THR A 575 6.15 51.18 23.97
N VAL A 576 5.95 50.50 25.10
CA VAL A 576 6.98 49.65 25.70
C VAL A 576 6.88 48.25 25.12
N ALA A 577 7.90 47.87 24.35
CA ALA A 577 7.99 46.62 23.63
C ALA A 577 7.83 45.37 24.53
N SER A 578 8.33 45.40 25.76
CA SER A 578 8.19 44.30 26.75
C SER A 578 6.77 44.15 27.31
N ASN A 579 5.85 45.06 27.02
CA ASN A 579 4.43 44.87 27.36
C ASN A 579 3.68 44.06 26.30
N TRP A 580 4.33 43.68 25.20
CA TRP A 580 3.75 42.91 24.11
C TRP A 580 4.31 41.50 24.05
N SER A 581 3.50 40.53 23.65
CA SER A 581 3.92 39.14 23.44
C SER A 581 5.09 39.00 22.48
N GLU A 582 5.33 40.01 21.65
CA GLU A 582 6.37 40.00 20.63
C GLU A 582 7.68 40.64 21.04
N GLY A 583 7.74 41.25 22.23
CA GLY A 583 8.90 42.06 22.60
C GLY A 583 9.15 43.22 21.61
N VAL A 584 8.12 43.60 20.84
CA VAL A 584 8.09 44.71 19.89
C VAL A 584 6.71 45.37 19.94
N VAL A 585 6.66 46.67 19.65
CA VAL A 585 5.41 47.44 19.63
C VAL A 585 4.66 47.14 18.32
N PRO A 586 3.34 46.84 18.37
CA PRO A 586 2.52 46.62 17.18
C PRO A 586 2.50 47.85 16.26
N ASP A 587 2.43 47.59 14.96
CA ASP A 587 2.34 48.58 13.88
C ASP A 587 1.00 48.50 13.13
N GLU A 588 0.84 49.35 12.11
CA GLU A 588 -0.35 49.46 11.25
C GLU A 588 -0.80 48.15 10.58
N LEU A 589 0.09 47.15 10.45
CA LEU A 589 -0.22 45.84 9.88
C LEU A 589 -0.61 44.80 10.93
N SER A 590 -0.39 45.12 12.20
CA SER A 590 -0.52 44.21 13.32
C SER A 590 -1.97 43.99 13.72
N THR A 591 -2.38 42.75 13.92
CA THR A 591 -3.61 42.43 14.66
C THR A 591 -3.26 42.43 16.14
N VAL A 592 -4.01 43.14 16.98
CA VAL A 592 -3.69 43.29 18.41
C VAL A 592 -4.78 42.70 19.28
N ILE A 593 -4.38 42.05 20.37
CA ILE A 593 -5.30 41.45 21.33
C ILE A 593 -4.98 41.98 22.73
N ILE A 594 -5.96 42.63 23.36
CA ILE A 594 -5.89 43.18 24.71
C ILE A 594 -6.55 42.18 25.66
N THR A 595 -5.73 41.50 26.45
CA THR A 595 -6.17 40.54 27.47
C THR A 595 -6.27 41.20 28.85
N ASN A 596 -6.72 40.45 29.85
CA ASN A 596 -6.57 40.82 31.24
C ASN A 596 -5.10 40.71 31.65
N ALA A 597 -4.42 41.85 31.76
CA ALA A 597 -3.02 41.94 32.11
C ALA A 597 -2.85 42.60 33.48
N THR A 598 -1.68 42.43 34.10
CA THR A 598 -1.35 43.07 35.38
C THR A 598 -1.45 44.60 35.29
N ASN A 599 -1.14 45.16 34.13
CA ASN A 599 -1.27 46.58 33.81
C ASN A 599 -2.15 46.74 32.58
N ASP A 600 -3.26 47.45 32.69
CA ASP A 600 -4.13 47.76 31.55
C ASP A 600 -3.39 48.61 30.51
N ALA A 601 -3.68 48.38 29.24
CA ALA A 601 -3.02 49.08 28.14
C ALA A 601 -3.46 50.55 28.09
N VAL A 602 -2.49 51.47 28.04
CA VAL A 602 -2.70 52.90 27.87
C VAL A 602 -1.87 53.39 26.69
N ALA A 603 -2.55 53.91 25.69
CA ALA A 603 -1.94 54.45 24.49
C ALA A 603 -2.26 55.95 24.32
N THR A 604 -1.33 56.67 23.70
CA THR A 604 -1.64 58.01 23.16
C THR A 604 -2.34 57.83 21.82
N ASP A 605 -1.64 57.29 20.83
CA ASP A 605 -2.23 56.89 19.56
C ASP A 605 -2.09 55.38 19.36
N VAL A 606 -3.04 54.78 18.65
CA VAL A 606 -3.03 53.37 18.26
C VAL A 606 -3.23 53.29 16.76
N ASP A 607 -2.26 52.74 16.05
CA ASP A 607 -2.35 52.52 14.61
C ASP A 607 -2.01 51.06 14.32
N VAL A 608 -3.05 50.27 14.03
CA VAL A 608 -2.97 48.81 13.91
C VAL A 608 -3.99 48.29 12.92
N LYS A 609 -3.81 47.08 12.40
CA LYS A 609 -4.75 46.48 11.45
C LYS A 609 -6.09 46.14 12.11
N SER A 610 -6.07 45.55 13.31
CA SER A 610 -7.30 45.21 14.05
C SER A 610 -7.04 45.11 15.55
N ILE A 611 -8.09 45.27 16.36
CA ILE A 611 -8.02 45.15 17.83
C ILE A 611 -9.12 44.23 18.32
N THR A 612 -8.75 43.27 19.17
CA THR A 612 -9.70 42.51 19.99
C THR A 612 -9.43 42.77 21.46
N ILE A 613 -10.44 43.21 22.21
CA ILE A 613 -10.38 43.34 23.67
C ILE A 613 -11.14 42.16 24.26
N GLU A 614 -10.41 41.24 24.88
CA GLU A 614 -10.96 40.06 25.53
C GLU A 614 -11.76 40.44 26.79
N PRO A 615 -12.63 39.55 27.33
CA PRO A 615 -13.38 39.83 28.55
C PRO A 615 -12.46 40.29 29.69
N VAL A 616 -12.92 41.31 30.42
CA VAL A 616 -12.20 42.03 31.50
C VAL A 616 -10.88 42.71 31.10
N GLY A 617 -10.41 42.57 29.86
CA GLY A 617 -9.30 43.35 29.32
C GLY A 617 -9.69 44.82 29.14
N LYS A 618 -8.70 45.71 29.27
CA LYS A 618 -8.94 47.15 29.18
C LYS A 618 -7.86 47.86 28.37
N LEU A 619 -8.32 48.67 27.43
CA LEU A 619 -7.51 49.60 26.66
C LEU A 619 -8.02 51.03 26.90
N THR A 620 -7.14 51.93 27.30
CA THR A 620 -7.42 53.37 27.36
C THR A 620 -6.64 54.06 26.24
N VAL A 621 -7.33 54.80 25.37
CA VAL A 621 -6.68 55.58 24.29
C VAL A 621 -6.95 57.06 24.52
N SER A 622 -5.89 57.81 24.80
CA SER A 622 -5.98 59.24 25.11
C SER A 622 -5.90 60.17 23.90
N GLY A 623 -5.51 59.64 22.74
CA GLY A 623 -5.40 60.31 21.44
C GLY A 623 -6.24 59.60 20.37
N THR A 624 -5.63 59.27 19.23
CA THR A 624 -6.32 58.72 18.06
C THR A 624 -6.14 57.22 17.91
N MET A 625 -7.20 56.51 17.49
CA MET A 625 -7.15 55.11 17.11
C MET A 625 -7.48 54.98 15.63
N THR A 626 -6.55 54.44 14.85
CA THR A 626 -6.67 54.15 13.42
C THR A 626 -6.64 52.64 13.22
N LEU A 627 -7.55 52.13 12.38
CA LEU A 627 -7.64 50.71 12.01
C LEU A 627 -7.60 50.58 10.49
N ASP A 628 -6.47 50.17 9.91
CA ASP A 628 -6.27 50.16 8.45
C ASP A 628 -6.18 48.73 7.85
N GLY A 629 -7.04 48.43 6.87
CA GLY A 629 -7.09 47.12 6.17
C GLY A 629 -8.47 46.63 5.74
N GLY A 630 -8.55 45.90 4.62
CA GLY A 630 -9.80 45.52 3.94
C GLY A 630 -10.74 44.55 4.69
N ASN A 631 -10.36 44.08 5.88
CA ASN A 631 -11.15 43.27 6.82
C ASN A 631 -10.88 43.70 8.29
N SER A 632 -10.52 44.96 8.53
CA SER A 632 -10.19 45.51 9.86
C SER A 632 -11.43 45.68 10.75
N GLY A 633 -11.27 45.45 12.06
CA GLY A 633 -12.36 45.60 13.02
C GLY A 633 -11.88 45.75 14.47
N LEU A 634 -12.66 46.51 15.26
CA LEU A 634 -12.59 46.53 16.72
C LEU A 634 -13.58 45.49 17.24
N THR A 635 -13.09 44.51 17.98
CA THR A 635 -13.93 43.51 18.66
C THR A 635 -13.82 43.71 20.16
N ILE A 636 -14.95 43.90 20.85
CA ILE A 636 -15.01 43.93 22.32
C ILE A 636 -15.82 42.71 22.77
N LYS A 637 -15.15 41.76 23.43
CA LYS A 637 -15.75 40.51 23.87
C LYS A 637 -16.32 40.62 25.28
N SER A 638 -17.32 39.81 25.59
CA SER A 638 -17.95 39.74 26.90
C SER A 638 -18.24 38.30 27.31
N ASN A 639 -18.06 37.99 28.59
CA ASN A 639 -18.46 36.71 29.20
C ASN A 639 -19.08 36.94 30.59
N ALA A 640 -19.34 35.86 31.32
CA ALA A 640 -19.91 35.92 32.68
C ALA A 640 -19.03 36.67 33.69
N SER A 641 -17.72 36.76 33.44
CA SER A 641 -16.75 37.44 34.30
C SER A 641 -16.67 38.95 34.02
N GLY A 642 -17.16 39.42 32.86
CA GLY A 642 -17.21 40.84 32.50
C GLY A 642 -17.13 41.11 31.00
N CYS A 643 -17.09 42.39 30.64
CA CYS A 643 -16.88 42.85 29.26
C CYS A 643 -15.48 43.44 29.12
N GLY A 644 -14.87 43.27 27.94
CA GLY A 644 -13.74 44.08 27.55
C GLY A 644 -14.13 45.56 27.56
N SER A 645 -13.18 46.44 27.84
CA SER A 645 -13.41 47.88 27.98
C SER A 645 -12.46 48.68 27.11
N LEU A 646 -13.01 49.51 26.23
CA LEU A 646 -12.29 50.58 25.55
C LEU A 646 -12.68 51.91 26.18
N ILE A 647 -11.71 52.65 26.71
CA ILE A 647 -11.90 53.96 27.37
C ILE A 647 -11.31 55.09 26.54
#